data_AF-A0A395ZKB3-F1
#
_entry.id   AF-A0A395ZKB3-F1
#
_cell.length_a   1.000
_cell.length_b   1.000
_cell.length_c   1.000
_cell.angle_alpha   90.00
_cell.angle_beta   90.00
_cell.angle_gamma   90.00
#
_symmetry.space_group_name_H-M   'P 1'
#
loop_
_entity.id
_entity.type
_entity.pdbx_description
1 polymer ?
#
loop_
_entity_poly.entity_id
_entity_poly.type
_entity_poly.pdbx_seq_one_letter_code
_entity_poly.pdbx_strand_id
1 'polypeptide(L)'
;MRANGFGGRVAAEPNGPIRGLRKEYTIINEESDGYTLFNTTDERGASKRRGIVAALAAVAMLVPLAFAPSATAAEGDYSGGIKGEYNALGIAAGVATEAYSGLNSQERQDTVLANFNQITPENSMKPEGWYDGNHEFAMSDNTRSLLKFASDNNIRIYGHVLVWYSQTPDWFFQADEWCEDTNNTAGVTSCPLADKATMQERQRQHIENVAKAISDEFGPFGSDTNPVVAFDVVNETVNDTDNPDTNGMRNSLWYQTYDGEDYIYDAFENANTYFNEVYADPSDDHPVTLFINDYNTEQSGKRTRYAALLDRMVAEGVPFDGIGHQFHVTLTTATSNLEAALTDMERFNKKQAITELDVTTGTPVTEAKLIEQGQYYYEVNQIIHRHAAQLFSVTVWGLIDGLSWRSGEGAPLLFDDNLEKKPAYIGYIGDSANLPEPLKSMNAFKDDAVGIDSALPGTVAESGASSPWERLSLVEMTPSANGAVSGSFNVYWKDGSLVVYADVADVSAADDDTVTVRVGDAEYTIGRNGVTGGEGVQANVVSSDAGYEVVADIPYTGAEKDIVEMNVIATDSATTETSAWSTNDTGAVTLAEPLSYTEAVKVPADAQAPVVDADPSDPVWAEANEVPVDKVTAATPSPEATATAKTLWSDGKLYVLMEVTDADIDLTNSNPWEKDSVEVYIDRGNTKSGQYTNDIQQIRVSADGAELSFGSGASEDVQKSMVQTAGTIVDGGYVVEMAIDLGTAEAGTFEGVDFQINDAKNGARIGIRNWADPTGAGYQTASHWGVLRLLADSSETETPGGEETPGGGTDKPGDEKPQPSDDADNDDKMPQTGSAVIGVAVVALLLVAAGCGLVIARRR
;
A
#
# COMPACT_ATOMS: atom_id res chain seq x y z
N MET A 1 -8.24 -33.91 51.89
CA MET A 1 -8.05 -34.11 53.35
C MET A 1 -8.38 -32.81 54.07
N ARG A 2 -9.29 -32.86 55.05
CA ARG A 2 -9.55 -31.92 56.18
C ARG A 2 -9.81 -30.43 55.85
N ALA A 3 -10.80 -29.74 56.41
CA ALA A 3 -11.91 -30.07 57.30
C ALA A 3 -12.82 -28.84 57.44
N ASN A 4 -14.14 -29.08 57.50
CA ASN A 4 -15.19 -28.49 58.37
C ASN A 4 -15.38 -26.96 58.43
N GLY A 5 -16.59 -26.41 58.39
CA GLY A 5 -17.94 -27.01 58.40
C GLY A 5 -19.06 -25.97 58.57
N PHE A 6 -20.29 -26.39 58.27
CA PHE A 6 -21.62 -26.06 58.84
C PHE A 6 -21.81 -24.72 59.57
N GLY A 7 -22.87 -23.93 59.36
CA GLY A 7 -24.16 -24.11 58.69
C GLY A 7 -25.19 -23.14 59.31
N GLY A 8 -26.37 -22.98 58.69
CA GLY A 8 -27.55 -22.41 59.37
C GLY A 8 -28.34 -21.35 58.59
N ARG A 9 -29.42 -21.77 57.91
CA ARG A 9 -30.56 -20.94 57.50
C ARG A 9 -31.45 -20.60 58.71
N VAL A 10 -31.96 -19.37 58.81
CA VAL A 10 -33.31 -19.06 59.34
C VAL A 10 -33.86 -17.82 58.62
N ALA A 11 -35.08 -17.91 58.10
CA ALA A 11 -35.87 -16.84 57.49
C ALA A 11 -36.80 -16.18 58.52
N ALA A 12 -37.10 -14.87 58.37
CA ALA A 12 -38.39 -14.22 58.68
C ALA A 12 -38.33 -12.69 58.50
N GLU A 13 -39.13 -12.15 57.57
CA GLU A 13 -39.73 -10.79 57.62
C GLU A 13 -40.85 -10.74 58.72
N PRO A 14 -41.53 -9.62 59.12
CA PRO A 14 -41.76 -8.32 58.43
C PRO A 14 -41.87 -7.01 59.32
N ASN A 15 -42.17 -5.88 58.66
CA ASN A 15 -42.79 -4.60 59.13
C ASN A 15 -41.88 -3.41 59.59
N GLY A 16 -42.06 -2.25 58.90
CA GLY A 16 -41.45 -0.92 59.16
C GLY A 16 -42.05 -0.11 60.35
N PRO A 17 -41.73 1.21 60.55
CA PRO A 17 -42.07 2.30 59.61
C PRO A 17 -41.16 3.57 59.54
N ILE A 18 -41.22 4.25 58.38
CA ILE A 18 -41.34 5.70 58.07
C ILE A 18 -40.71 6.78 58.97
N ARG A 19 -39.80 7.60 58.36
CA ARG A 19 -39.62 9.08 58.39
C ARG A 19 -38.47 9.39 57.40
N GLY A 20 -38.52 10.22 56.35
CA GLY A 20 -39.36 11.33 55.94
C GLY A 20 -38.50 12.60 55.79
N LEU A 21 -38.16 13.02 54.55
CA LEU A 21 -38.21 14.41 54.04
C LEU A 21 -37.55 14.56 52.64
N ARG A 22 -38.32 15.17 51.72
CA ARG A 22 -38.01 15.55 50.33
C ARG A 22 -37.22 16.87 50.25
N LYS A 23 -36.53 17.12 49.11
CA LYS A 23 -36.75 18.24 48.15
C LYS A 23 -35.70 18.17 47.01
N GLU A 24 -36.13 17.99 45.76
CA GLU A 24 -36.36 19.02 44.72
C GLU A 24 -35.07 19.65 44.16
N TYR A 25 -34.82 19.44 42.86
CA TYR A 25 -34.12 20.42 42.01
C TYR A 25 -34.90 20.63 40.70
N THR A 26 -34.92 21.89 40.31
CA THR A 26 -35.83 22.57 39.38
C THR A 26 -35.13 22.81 38.04
N ILE A 27 -35.90 22.73 36.95
CA ILE A 27 -35.56 23.18 35.59
C ILE A 27 -35.68 24.71 35.51
N ILE A 28 -34.71 25.40 34.92
CA ILE A 28 -34.89 26.76 34.36
C ILE A 28 -34.09 26.90 33.06
N ASN A 29 -34.80 27.23 31.97
CA ASN A 29 -34.30 27.80 30.71
C ASN A 29 -33.91 29.27 30.90
N GLU A 30 -32.94 29.81 30.15
CA GLU A 30 -33.13 30.97 29.24
C GLU A 30 -31.83 31.43 28.55
N GLU A 31 -32.01 31.74 27.26
CA GLU A 31 -31.32 32.61 26.29
C GLU A 31 -30.27 33.64 26.77
N SER A 32 -29.25 33.92 25.93
CA SER A 32 -29.17 35.17 25.14
C SER A 32 -27.79 35.43 24.50
N ASP A 33 -27.87 36.06 23.32
CA ASP A 33 -26.83 36.47 22.37
C ASP A 33 -25.81 37.52 22.88
N GLY A 34 -24.65 37.57 22.22
CA GLY A 34 -24.29 38.79 21.48
C GLY A 34 -23.11 39.67 21.93
N TYR A 35 -22.19 39.86 20.97
CA TYR A 35 -21.41 41.07 20.61
C TYR A 35 -19.96 41.33 21.14
N THR A 36 -19.00 41.03 20.25
CA THR A 36 -18.09 41.94 19.48
C THR A 36 -17.04 42.87 20.14
N LEU A 37 -15.83 42.76 19.57
CA LEU A 37 -14.59 43.59 19.52
C LEU A 37 -14.64 45.09 19.88
N PHE A 38 -13.57 45.61 20.52
CA PHE A 38 -12.50 46.44 19.90
C PHE A 38 -11.53 47.08 20.94
N ASN A 39 -10.22 46.92 20.68
CA ASN A 39 -9.09 47.87 20.72
C ASN A 39 -8.77 48.83 21.91
N THR A 40 -7.44 48.99 22.08
CA THR A 40 -6.64 50.17 22.50
C THR A 40 -6.12 50.30 23.94
N THR A 41 -4.77 50.23 24.02
CA THR A 41 -3.79 51.09 24.71
C THR A 41 -3.84 51.38 26.22
N ASP A 42 -2.69 51.06 26.82
CA ASP A 42 -1.87 51.85 27.76
C ASP A 42 -2.04 51.79 29.29
N GLU A 43 -0.91 51.37 29.89
CA GLU A 43 -0.20 51.98 31.02
C GLU A 43 -0.59 51.80 32.51
N ARG A 44 0.43 51.26 33.23
CA ARG A 44 0.90 51.56 34.61
C ARG A 44 0.23 50.87 35.80
N GLY A 45 1.05 50.10 36.56
CA GLY A 45 0.72 49.73 37.95
C GLY A 45 1.61 48.67 38.61
N ALA A 46 2.80 49.06 39.06
CA ALA A 46 3.94 48.24 39.49
C ALA A 46 3.85 47.37 40.78
N SER A 47 4.77 46.37 40.80
CA SER A 47 5.63 45.89 41.91
C SER A 47 5.17 44.62 42.67
N LYS A 48 6.00 43.64 43.08
CA LYS A 48 7.48 43.49 43.11
C LYS A 48 7.86 42.05 43.57
N ARG A 49 9.00 41.53 43.06
CA ARG A 49 10.03 40.58 43.64
C ARG A 49 10.31 39.38 42.71
N ARG A 50 11.31 39.45 41.83
CA ARG A 50 12.78 39.19 41.99
C ARG A 50 13.15 37.69 42.01
N GLY A 51 13.83 37.23 40.95
CA GLY A 51 14.63 36.01 40.97
C GLY A 51 15.17 35.52 39.61
N ILE A 52 16.27 36.14 39.15
CA ILE A 52 17.33 35.58 38.29
C ILE A 52 17.01 35.36 36.79
N VAL A 53 17.62 36.22 35.96
CA VAL A 53 17.83 36.06 34.52
C VAL A 53 19.32 35.74 34.30
N ALA A 54 19.60 34.67 33.56
CA ALA A 54 20.84 34.49 32.83
C ALA A 54 20.48 33.99 31.43
N ALA A 55 21.04 34.67 30.45
CA ALA A 55 20.70 34.64 29.03
C ALA A 55 21.01 33.31 28.35
N LEU A 56 20.12 32.89 27.44
CA LEU A 56 20.47 32.07 26.29
C LEU A 56 19.78 32.68 25.07
N ALA A 57 20.63 33.03 24.10
CA ALA A 57 20.30 33.69 22.86
C ALA A 57 19.39 32.80 22.02
N ALA A 58 18.36 33.42 21.45
CA ALA A 58 17.54 32.83 20.41
C ALA A 58 18.40 32.59 19.17
N VAL A 59 18.71 31.33 18.88
CA VAL A 59 18.93 30.87 17.51
C VAL A 59 17.53 30.51 17.01
N ALA A 60 16.88 31.48 16.38
CA ALA A 60 15.74 31.20 15.53
C ALA A 60 16.28 30.42 14.31
N MET A 61 16.25 29.09 14.37
CA MET A 61 16.22 28.29 13.16
C MET A 61 14.85 28.55 12.53
N LEU A 62 14.82 29.54 11.63
CA LEU A 62 13.89 29.57 10.51
C LEU A 62 14.17 28.31 9.69
N VAL A 63 13.49 27.22 10.03
CA VAL A 63 13.15 26.23 9.02
C VAL A 63 12.16 26.95 8.11
N PRO A 64 12.42 27.11 6.80
CA PRO A 64 11.34 27.42 5.90
C PRO A 64 10.43 26.19 5.97
N LEU A 65 9.32 26.28 6.71
CA LEU A 65 8.14 25.52 6.33
C LEU A 65 7.73 26.10 4.98
N ALA A 66 8.35 25.57 3.92
CA ALA A 66 7.73 25.56 2.62
C ALA A 66 6.48 24.69 2.79
N PHE A 67 5.37 25.32 3.19
CA PHE A 67 4.07 24.85 2.77
C PHE A 67 4.11 24.98 1.24
N ALA A 68 4.54 23.92 0.56
CA ALA A 68 4.11 23.74 -0.81
C ALA A 68 2.58 23.83 -0.77
N PRO A 69 1.95 24.73 -1.53
CA PRO A 69 0.50 24.68 -1.67
C PRO A 69 0.18 23.27 -2.17
N SER A 70 -0.56 22.49 -1.37
CA SER A 70 -1.20 21.27 -1.87
C SER A 70 -1.95 21.65 -3.14
N ALA A 71 -1.88 20.86 -4.21
CA ALA A 71 -2.72 21.15 -5.37
C ALA A 71 -4.19 21.04 -5.00
N THR A 72 -4.77 22.21 -4.75
CA THR A 72 -6.20 22.42 -4.83
C THR A 72 -6.60 22.26 -6.29
N ALA A 73 -7.69 21.53 -6.54
CA ALA A 73 -8.31 21.46 -7.85
C ALA A 73 -8.45 22.84 -8.49
N ALA A 74 -8.22 22.95 -9.80
CA ALA A 74 -8.53 24.17 -10.54
C ALA A 74 -10.01 24.60 -10.29
N GLU A 75 -10.29 25.90 -10.23
CA GLU A 75 -11.63 26.47 -10.06
C GLU A 75 -12.52 26.17 -11.29
N GLY A 76 -13.01 24.94 -11.41
CA GLY A 76 -14.02 24.51 -12.38
C GLY A 76 -15.45 24.77 -11.87
N ASP A 77 -16.39 24.99 -12.79
CA ASP A 77 -17.83 25.03 -12.48
C ASP A 77 -18.39 23.60 -12.39
N TYR A 78 -18.31 23.00 -11.20
CA TYR A 78 -18.78 21.64 -10.92
C TYR A 78 -20.28 21.60 -10.61
N SER A 79 -21.11 22.15 -11.50
CA SER A 79 -22.56 22.23 -11.28
C SER A 79 -23.18 20.84 -11.08
N GLY A 80 -23.70 20.57 -9.88
CA GLY A 80 -24.30 19.28 -9.50
C GLY A 80 -23.42 18.35 -8.66
N GLY A 81 -22.12 18.65 -8.49
CA GLY A 81 -21.20 17.84 -7.69
C GLY A 81 -21.07 16.39 -8.18
N ILE A 82 -20.56 15.51 -7.33
CA ILE A 82 -20.39 14.07 -7.62
C ILE A 82 -21.72 13.41 -8.04
N LYS A 83 -22.83 13.71 -7.35
CA LYS A 83 -24.16 13.18 -7.66
C LYS A 83 -24.68 13.66 -9.01
N GLY A 84 -24.23 14.81 -9.51
CA GLY A 84 -24.61 15.30 -10.83
C GLY A 84 -24.14 14.35 -11.93
N GLU A 85 -22.91 13.87 -11.79
CA GLU A 85 -22.28 12.90 -12.69
C GLU A 85 -22.99 11.55 -12.65
N TYR A 86 -23.08 10.92 -11.47
CA TYR A 86 -23.60 9.56 -11.37
C TYR A 86 -25.12 9.44 -11.55
N ASN A 87 -25.91 10.47 -11.21
CA ASN A 87 -27.35 10.44 -11.47
C ASN A 87 -27.67 10.41 -12.97
N ALA A 88 -26.84 11.02 -13.82
CA ALA A 88 -27.02 10.94 -15.27
C ALA A 88 -26.91 9.51 -15.80
N LEU A 89 -26.19 8.64 -15.07
CA LEU A 89 -26.02 7.22 -15.35
C LEU A 89 -27.08 6.33 -14.66
N GLY A 90 -27.93 6.91 -13.81
CA GLY A 90 -28.89 6.15 -12.99
C GLY A 90 -28.28 5.48 -11.75
N ILE A 91 -27.11 5.94 -11.32
CA ILE A 91 -26.33 5.40 -10.19
C ILE A 91 -26.42 6.36 -9.00
N ALA A 92 -26.62 5.84 -7.78
CA ALA A 92 -26.48 6.67 -6.58
C ALA A 92 -25.02 6.99 -6.25
N ALA A 93 -24.76 8.25 -5.91
CA ALA A 93 -23.48 8.72 -5.39
C ALA A 93 -23.50 8.63 -3.86
N GLY A 94 -22.74 7.68 -3.32
CA GLY A 94 -22.67 7.40 -1.90
C GLY A 94 -21.44 7.99 -1.20
N VAL A 95 -21.59 8.24 0.10
CA VAL A 95 -20.47 8.54 1.02
C VAL A 95 -20.68 7.80 2.33
N ALA A 96 -19.61 7.17 2.85
CA ALA A 96 -19.62 6.63 4.20
C ALA A 96 -19.38 7.74 5.23
N THR A 97 -20.24 7.85 6.23
CA THR A 97 -20.12 8.87 7.26
C THR A 97 -20.96 8.53 8.49
N GLU A 98 -20.72 9.25 9.57
CA GLU A 98 -21.48 9.17 10.81
C GLU A 98 -22.04 10.53 11.21
N ALA A 99 -23.16 10.55 11.94
CA ALA A 99 -23.76 11.81 12.35
C ALA A 99 -22.80 12.61 13.26
N TYR A 100 -22.12 11.94 14.19
CA TYR A 100 -21.30 12.60 15.22
C TYR A 100 -19.86 12.93 14.79
N SER A 101 -19.24 12.16 13.89
CA SER A 101 -17.88 12.45 13.41
C SER A 101 -17.89 13.20 12.08
N GLY A 102 -18.76 12.83 11.15
CA GLY A 102 -18.74 13.32 9.77
C GLY A 102 -19.79 14.36 9.41
N LEU A 103 -20.89 14.49 10.18
CA LEU A 103 -21.94 15.52 9.96
C LEU A 103 -22.03 16.56 11.09
N ASN A 104 -20.97 16.71 11.89
CA ASN A 104 -20.97 17.56 13.09
C ASN A 104 -20.75 19.06 12.82
N SER A 105 -20.64 19.49 11.56
CA SER A 105 -20.58 20.90 11.16
C SER A 105 -21.49 21.16 9.97
N GLN A 106 -21.98 22.41 9.86
CA GLN A 106 -22.80 22.82 8.72
C GLN A 106 -22.03 22.67 7.40
N GLU A 107 -20.73 22.98 7.41
CA GLU A 107 -19.88 22.87 6.22
C GLU A 107 -19.79 21.43 5.69
N ARG A 108 -19.62 20.45 6.58
CA ARG A 108 -19.62 19.02 6.18
C ARG A 108 -20.99 18.57 5.69
N GLN A 109 -22.06 18.99 6.36
CA GLN A 109 -23.43 18.72 5.91
C GLN A 109 -23.68 19.30 4.52
N ASP A 110 -23.27 20.55 4.27
CA ASP A 110 -23.40 21.23 2.98
C ASP A 110 -22.57 20.52 1.90
N THR A 111 -21.34 20.10 2.21
CA THR A 111 -20.52 19.30 1.29
C THR A 111 -21.17 17.97 0.95
N VAL A 112 -21.74 17.27 1.95
CA VAL A 112 -22.47 16.01 1.72
C VAL A 112 -23.69 16.25 0.83
N LEU A 113 -24.49 17.27 1.14
CA LEU A 113 -25.68 17.63 0.37
C LEU A 113 -25.35 18.11 -1.04
N ALA A 114 -24.21 18.76 -1.25
CA ALA A 114 -23.77 19.22 -2.57
C ALA A 114 -23.33 18.05 -3.46
N ASN A 115 -22.72 17.02 -2.89
CA ASN A 115 -22.02 15.98 -3.65
C ASN A 115 -22.71 14.61 -3.66
N PHE A 116 -23.48 14.24 -2.65
CA PHE A 116 -23.98 12.87 -2.50
C PHE A 116 -25.49 12.83 -2.40
N ASN A 117 -26.07 11.67 -2.73
CA ASN A 117 -27.49 11.37 -2.56
C ASN A 117 -27.76 10.01 -1.91
N GLN A 118 -26.69 9.36 -1.41
CA GLN A 118 -26.76 8.18 -0.58
C GLN A 118 -25.72 8.29 0.54
N ILE A 119 -26.05 7.77 1.73
CA ILE A 119 -25.14 7.65 2.88
C ILE A 119 -25.06 6.18 3.28
N THR A 120 -23.85 5.73 3.58
CA THR A 120 -23.61 4.48 4.30
C THR A 120 -23.14 4.80 5.72
N PRO A 121 -23.81 4.33 6.78
CA PRO A 121 -23.31 4.44 8.15
C PRO A 121 -22.05 3.60 8.32
N GLU A 122 -20.92 4.23 8.63
CA GLU A 122 -19.60 3.57 8.70
C GLU A 122 -19.53 2.48 9.79
N ASN A 123 -20.21 2.69 10.91
CA ASN A 123 -20.14 1.86 12.11
C ASN A 123 -21.48 1.71 12.85
N SER A 124 -22.31 2.75 12.89
CA SER A 124 -23.47 2.81 13.78
C SER A 124 -24.59 1.82 13.43
N MET A 125 -24.58 1.22 12.23
CA MET A 125 -25.51 0.16 11.84
C MET A 125 -24.90 -1.25 11.82
N LYS A 126 -23.64 -1.41 12.23
CA LYS A 126 -23.03 -2.73 12.49
C LYS A 126 -23.68 -3.41 13.70
N PRO A 127 -23.58 -4.75 13.87
CA PRO A 127 -24.32 -5.46 14.90
C PRO A 127 -24.11 -4.93 16.33
N GLU A 128 -22.88 -4.56 16.71
CA GLU A 128 -22.59 -3.90 18.00
C GLU A 128 -23.39 -2.60 18.24
N GLY A 129 -23.71 -1.84 17.18
CA GLY A 129 -24.47 -0.59 17.26
C GLY A 129 -25.95 -0.78 17.64
N TRP A 130 -26.42 -2.03 17.69
CA TRP A 130 -27.81 -2.39 18.00
C TRP A 130 -28.01 -2.98 19.39
N TYR A 131 -26.96 -3.08 20.22
CA TYR A 131 -27.05 -3.63 21.57
C TYR A 131 -26.38 -2.72 22.60
N ASP A 132 -26.97 -2.66 23.80
CA ASP A 132 -26.40 -1.94 24.93
C ASP A 132 -25.44 -2.81 25.76
N GLY A 133 -24.86 -2.23 26.81
CA GLY A 133 -23.95 -2.94 27.72
C GLY A 133 -24.61 -4.03 28.58
N ASN A 134 -25.94 -4.17 28.54
CA ASN A 134 -26.70 -5.23 29.20
C ASN A 134 -27.17 -6.31 28.20
N HIS A 135 -26.67 -6.28 26.97
CA HIS A 135 -27.05 -7.17 25.86
C HIS A 135 -28.50 -6.98 25.40
N GLU A 136 -29.12 -5.83 25.72
CA GLU A 136 -30.47 -5.50 25.28
C GLU A 136 -30.43 -4.78 23.94
N PHE A 137 -31.36 -5.12 23.04
CA PHE A 137 -31.48 -4.47 21.74
C PHE A 137 -31.87 -3.00 21.89
N ALA A 138 -31.08 -2.09 21.32
CA ALA A 138 -31.33 -0.65 21.34
C ALA A 138 -30.71 0.04 20.12
N MET A 139 -31.53 0.72 19.31
CA MET A 139 -31.03 1.57 18.22
C MET A 139 -30.25 2.77 18.81
N SER A 140 -28.98 2.89 18.44
CA SER A 140 -28.11 3.97 18.91
C SER A 140 -28.61 5.37 18.50
N ASP A 141 -28.30 6.38 19.30
CA ASP A 141 -28.64 7.77 18.98
C ASP A 141 -27.92 8.28 17.72
N ASN A 142 -26.74 7.73 17.41
CA ASN A 142 -26.01 8.07 16.19
C ASN A 142 -26.73 7.56 14.94
N THR A 143 -27.17 6.29 14.94
CA THR A 143 -28.00 5.68 13.88
C THR A 143 -29.27 6.49 13.66
N ARG A 144 -30.00 6.80 14.75
CA ARG A 144 -31.22 7.61 14.70
C ARG A 144 -30.97 8.98 14.10
N SER A 145 -29.89 9.65 14.51
CA SER A 145 -29.54 10.99 14.01
C SER A 145 -29.21 10.96 12.51
N LEU A 146 -28.53 9.92 12.05
CA LEU A 146 -28.16 9.77 10.64
C LEU A 146 -29.36 9.45 9.75
N LEU A 147 -30.22 8.51 10.16
CA LEU A 147 -31.49 8.20 9.47
C LEU A 147 -32.39 9.44 9.41
N LYS A 148 -32.46 10.21 10.50
CA LYS A 148 -33.21 11.48 10.51
C LYS A 148 -32.65 12.49 9.54
N PHE A 149 -31.33 12.71 9.54
CA PHE A 149 -30.68 13.63 8.59
C PHE A 149 -30.98 13.22 7.15
N ALA A 150 -30.89 11.92 6.85
CA ALA A 150 -31.17 11.39 5.52
C ALA A 150 -32.64 11.61 5.11
N SER A 151 -33.59 11.29 6.01
CA SER A 151 -35.03 11.52 5.80
C SER A 151 -35.36 12.99 5.58
N ASP A 152 -34.85 13.90 6.43
CA ASP A 152 -35.09 15.35 6.35
C ASP A 152 -34.57 15.96 5.03
N ASN A 153 -33.54 15.37 4.43
CA ASN A 153 -32.85 15.89 3.25
C ASN A 153 -33.08 15.07 1.97
N ASN A 154 -33.97 14.07 2.01
CA ASN A 154 -34.23 13.17 0.88
C ASN A 154 -32.95 12.51 0.32
N ILE A 155 -32.11 12.03 1.24
CA ILE A 155 -30.92 11.23 0.95
C ILE A 155 -31.23 9.77 1.26
N ARG A 156 -30.75 8.86 0.40
CA ARG A 156 -30.90 7.42 0.57
C ARG A 156 -29.95 6.89 1.65
N ILE A 157 -30.33 5.85 2.37
CA ILE A 157 -29.46 5.11 3.27
C ILE A 157 -29.21 3.72 2.71
N TYR A 158 -27.93 3.39 2.57
CA TYR A 158 -27.44 2.04 2.33
C TYR A 158 -27.03 1.47 3.68
N GLY A 159 -27.78 0.49 4.20
CA GLY A 159 -27.52 -0.11 5.50
C GLY A 159 -26.29 -1.01 5.48
N HIS A 160 -25.45 -0.89 6.49
CA HIS A 160 -24.23 -1.68 6.64
C HIS A 160 -24.01 -1.95 8.14
N VAL A 161 -24.08 -3.18 8.63
CA VAL A 161 -24.35 -4.50 8.01
C VAL A 161 -25.13 -5.35 9.02
N LEU A 162 -25.98 -6.30 8.58
CA LEU A 162 -26.76 -7.17 9.48
C LEU A 162 -25.93 -8.32 10.07
N VAL A 163 -25.08 -8.96 9.28
CA VAL A 163 -24.28 -10.13 9.69
C VAL A 163 -22.83 -9.95 9.26
N TRP A 164 -21.92 -9.88 10.22
CA TRP A 164 -20.49 -9.75 9.96
C TRP A 164 -19.67 -10.52 10.99
N TYR A 165 -18.50 -11.03 10.61
CA TYR A 165 -17.61 -11.72 11.55
C TYR A 165 -16.93 -10.75 12.52
N SER A 166 -16.81 -9.48 12.13
CA SER A 166 -16.28 -8.40 12.96
C SER A 166 -17.42 -7.56 13.53
N GLN A 167 -17.13 -6.84 14.62
CA GLN A 167 -18.06 -5.93 15.32
C GLN A 167 -19.46 -6.52 15.56
N THR A 168 -19.49 -7.82 15.84
CA THR A 168 -20.64 -8.52 16.44
C THR A 168 -20.25 -8.87 17.87
N PRO A 169 -21.06 -8.51 18.88
CA PRO A 169 -20.69 -8.74 20.27
C PRO A 169 -20.37 -10.21 20.56
N ASP A 170 -19.26 -10.51 21.24
CA ASP A 170 -18.83 -11.89 21.49
C ASP A 170 -19.91 -12.74 22.17
N TRP A 171 -20.65 -12.15 23.13
CA TRP A 171 -21.74 -12.82 23.85
C TRP A 171 -22.80 -13.40 22.91
N PHE A 172 -22.96 -12.82 21.71
CA PHE A 172 -23.94 -13.23 20.70
C PHE A 172 -23.71 -14.67 20.24
N PHE A 173 -22.46 -15.14 20.27
CA PHE A 173 -22.07 -16.50 19.86
C PHE A 173 -21.95 -17.49 21.03
N GLN A 174 -22.03 -17.02 22.27
CA GLN A 174 -21.75 -17.84 23.45
C GLN A 174 -23.00 -18.58 23.93
N ALA A 175 -22.82 -19.81 24.41
CA ALA A 175 -23.86 -20.61 25.05
C ALA A 175 -24.33 -19.98 26.38
N ASP A 176 -23.41 -19.32 27.09
CA ASP A 176 -23.69 -18.44 28.22
C ASP A 176 -23.23 -17.03 27.85
N GLU A 177 -24.18 -16.11 27.63
CA GLU A 177 -23.92 -14.72 27.21
C GLU A 177 -23.08 -13.92 28.22
N TRP A 178 -22.93 -14.42 29.45
CA TRP A 178 -22.12 -13.78 30.49
C TRP A 178 -20.77 -14.45 30.70
N CYS A 179 -20.37 -15.35 29.79
CA CYS A 179 -19.04 -15.92 29.80
C CYS A 179 -18.00 -14.84 29.50
N GLU A 180 -16.99 -14.74 30.37
CA GLU A 180 -15.88 -13.81 30.18
C GLU A 180 -14.87 -14.44 29.22
N ASP A 181 -14.81 -13.92 28.00
CA ASP A 181 -13.80 -14.34 27.05
C ASP A 181 -12.42 -13.84 27.50
N THR A 182 -11.48 -14.76 27.61
CA THR A 182 -10.09 -14.50 27.96
C THR A 182 -9.17 -14.47 26.75
N ASN A 183 -9.72 -14.70 25.54
CA ASN A 183 -9.00 -14.61 24.28
C ASN A 183 -9.27 -13.26 23.59
N ASN A 184 -8.22 -12.59 23.14
CA ASN A 184 -8.32 -11.32 22.41
C ASN A 184 -8.12 -11.50 20.89
N THR A 185 -8.02 -12.73 20.40
CA THR A 185 -7.90 -13.05 18.97
C THR A 185 -9.28 -13.11 18.33
N ALA A 186 -9.52 -12.25 17.34
CA ALA A 186 -10.78 -12.23 16.59
C ALA A 186 -11.12 -13.61 15.99
N GLY A 187 -12.39 -14.01 16.08
CA GLY A 187 -12.87 -15.30 15.57
C GLY A 187 -12.53 -16.51 16.46
N VAL A 188 -11.84 -16.31 17.58
CA VAL A 188 -11.50 -17.36 18.55
C VAL A 188 -12.05 -16.98 19.90
N THR A 189 -12.90 -17.83 20.48
CA THR A 189 -13.42 -17.61 21.82
C THR A 189 -12.99 -18.72 22.79
N SER A 190 -12.71 -18.33 24.04
CA SER A 190 -12.51 -19.28 25.14
C SER A 190 -13.84 -19.77 25.75
N CYS A 191 -14.95 -19.15 25.37
CA CYS A 191 -16.29 -19.48 25.84
C CYS A 191 -16.93 -20.61 25.01
N PRO A 192 -17.75 -21.48 25.62
CA PRO A 192 -18.52 -22.47 24.85
C PRO A 192 -19.46 -21.79 23.86
N LEU A 193 -19.44 -22.24 22.60
CA LEU A 193 -20.31 -21.73 21.54
C LEU A 193 -21.76 -22.17 21.75
N ALA A 194 -22.69 -21.26 21.39
CA ALA A 194 -24.10 -21.57 21.28
C ALA A 194 -24.34 -22.62 20.18
N ASP A 195 -25.41 -23.41 20.33
CA ASP A 195 -25.80 -24.36 19.28
C ASP A 195 -26.45 -23.65 18.08
N LYS A 196 -26.47 -24.36 16.94
CA LYS A 196 -27.02 -23.85 15.68
C LYS A 196 -28.46 -23.33 15.83
N ALA A 197 -29.32 -24.04 16.56
CA ALA A 197 -30.71 -23.64 16.74
C ALA A 197 -30.85 -22.32 17.52
N THR A 198 -30.02 -22.11 18.54
CA THR A 198 -29.94 -20.85 19.27
C THR A 198 -29.47 -19.73 18.35
N MET A 199 -28.45 -19.98 17.52
CA MET A 199 -27.92 -18.98 16.60
C MET A 199 -28.88 -18.61 15.47
N GLN A 200 -29.68 -19.56 14.98
CA GLN A 200 -30.76 -19.29 14.03
C GLN A 200 -31.79 -18.35 14.61
N GLU A 201 -32.23 -18.59 15.85
CA GLU A 201 -33.18 -17.70 16.51
C GLU A 201 -32.58 -16.33 16.83
N ARG A 202 -31.33 -16.26 17.29
CA ARG A 202 -30.64 -14.98 17.55
C ARG A 202 -30.48 -14.16 16.28
N GLN A 203 -30.07 -14.77 15.17
CA GLN A 203 -29.93 -14.08 13.88
C GLN A 203 -31.30 -13.56 13.38
N ARG A 204 -32.33 -14.41 13.40
CA ARG A 204 -33.69 -14.03 13.02
C ARG A 204 -34.19 -12.85 13.85
N GLN A 205 -34.06 -12.92 15.18
CA GLN A 205 -34.47 -11.84 16.08
C GLN A 205 -33.67 -10.55 15.86
N HIS A 206 -32.36 -10.65 15.63
CA HIS A 206 -31.54 -9.49 15.32
C HIS A 206 -32.06 -8.75 14.08
N ILE A 207 -32.21 -9.47 12.97
CA ILE A 207 -32.66 -8.91 11.68
C ILE A 207 -34.08 -8.33 11.80
N GLU A 208 -35.01 -9.05 12.46
CA GLU A 208 -36.37 -8.55 12.73
C GLU A 208 -36.34 -7.26 13.55
N ASN A 209 -35.56 -7.22 14.64
CA ASN A 209 -35.52 -6.07 15.53
C ASN A 209 -34.92 -4.84 14.84
N VAL A 210 -33.89 -5.01 14.00
CA VAL A 210 -33.33 -3.93 13.16
C VAL A 210 -34.40 -3.37 12.23
N ALA A 211 -35.05 -4.23 11.44
CA ALA A 211 -36.10 -3.82 10.50
C ALA A 211 -37.25 -3.10 11.22
N LYS A 212 -37.70 -3.69 12.33
CA LYS A 212 -38.77 -3.14 13.17
C LYS A 212 -38.41 -1.78 13.75
N ALA A 213 -37.22 -1.62 14.32
CA ALA A 213 -36.82 -0.39 14.99
C ALA A 213 -36.75 0.78 13.99
N ILE A 214 -36.22 0.53 12.78
CA ILE A 214 -36.22 1.53 11.70
C ILE A 214 -37.66 1.83 11.27
N SER A 215 -38.47 0.81 11.03
CA SER A 215 -39.85 0.98 10.56
C SER A 215 -40.76 1.72 11.55
N ASP A 216 -40.65 1.40 12.84
CA ASP A 216 -41.43 2.03 13.91
C ASP A 216 -41.18 3.55 14.00
N GLU A 217 -39.95 3.99 13.74
CA GLU A 217 -39.55 5.39 13.89
C GLU A 217 -39.65 6.19 12.58
N PHE A 218 -39.35 5.57 11.44
CA PHE A 218 -39.26 6.24 10.13
C PHE A 218 -40.36 5.80 9.13
N GLY A 219 -41.29 4.94 9.54
CA GLY A 219 -42.34 4.40 8.67
C GLY A 219 -41.90 3.16 7.88
N PRO A 220 -42.82 2.50 7.17
CA PRO A 220 -42.50 1.28 6.43
C PRO A 220 -41.44 1.53 5.33
N PHE A 221 -40.63 0.51 5.04
CA PHE A 221 -39.62 0.60 3.98
C PHE A 221 -40.29 0.87 2.62
N GLY A 222 -39.75 1.78 1.83
CA GLY A 222 -40.38 2.25 0.57
C GLY A 222 -41.33 3.44 0.73
N SER A 223 -41.66 3.85 1.96
CA SER A 223 -42.41 5.09 2.20
C SER A 223 -41.53 6.34 2.11
N ASP A 224 -42.15 7.50 1.83
CA ASP A 224 -41.47 8.80 1.71
C ASP A 224 -40.65 9.20 2.96
N THR A 225 -40.92 8.61 4.13
CA THR A 225 -40.25 8.95 5.39
C THR A 225 -39.10 8.02 5.74
N ASN A 226 -39.03 6.82 5.14
CA ASN A 226 -37.99 5.84 5.44
C ASN A 226 -36.88 5.91 4.38
N PRO A 227 -35.66 6.36 4.73
CA PRO A 227 -34.60 6.58 3.76
C PRO A 227 -33.87 5.30 3.36
N VAL A 228 -34.10 4.16 4.02
CA VAL A 228 -33.32 2.92 3.78
C VAL A 228 -33.80 2.23 2.51
N VAL A 229 -32.87 2.03 1.56
CA VAL A 229 -33.13 1.51 0.21
C VAL A 229 -32.35 0.24 -0.13
N ALA A 230 -31.33 -0.06 0.66
CA ALA A 230 -30.45 -1.21 0.46
C ALA A 230 -29.83 -1.62 1.79
N PHE A 231 -29.36 -2.87 1.87
CA PHE A 231 -28.63 -3.36 3.02
C PHE A 231 -27.57 -4.39 2.61
N ASP A 232 -26.37 -4.28 3.17
CA ASP A 232 -25.45 -5.41 3.26
C ASP A 232 -25.98 -6.41 4.28
N VAL A 233 -26.54 -7.51 3.78
CA VAL A 233 -27.10 -8.55 4.64
C VAL A 233 -25.98 -9.33 5.31
N VAL A 234 -24.95 -9.69 4.55
CA VAL A 234 -23.75 -10.36 5.02
C VAL A 234 -22.51 -9.68 4.46
N ASN A 235 -21.47 -9.56 5.27
CA ASN A 235 -20.20 -8.95 4.88
C ASN A 235 -19.01 -9.91 5.12
N GLU A 236 -18.03 -9.89 4.21
CA GLU A 236 -16.70 -10.49 4.34
C GLU A 236 -16.66 -11.97 4.73
N THR A 237 -17.46 -12.76 4.01
CA THR A 237 -17.67 -14.19 4.31
C THR A 237 -16.61 -15.10 3.67
N VAL A 238 -15.90 -14.61 2.64
CA VAL A 238 -14.90 -15.39 1.90
C VAL A 238 -13.51 -15.19 2.51
N ASN A 239 -12.71 -16.27 2.56
CA ASN A 239 -11.35 -16.23 3.07
C ASN A 239 -10.37 -15.62 2.05
N ASP A 240 -9.34 -14.93 2.54
CA ASP A 240 -8.32 -14.29 1.70
C ASP A 240 -7.36 -15.31 1.04
N THR A 241 -7.19 -16.48 1.66
CA THR A 241 -6.46 -17.63 1.12
C THR A 241 -7.38 -18.79 0.80
N ASP A 242 -6.96 -19.66 -0.13
CA ASP A 242 -7.72 -20.89 -0.40
C ASP A 242 -7.66 -21.82 0.81
N ASN A 243 -8.83 -22.28 1.26
CA ASN A 243 -8.95 -23.22 2.37
C ASN A 243 -9.97 -24.30 1.99
N PRO A 244 -9.50 -25.48 1.54
CA PRO A 244 -10.37 -26.58 1.15
C PRO A 244 -11.27 -27.09 2.28
N ASP A 245 -10.84 -26.99 3.54
CA ASP A 245 -11.59 -27.51 4.70
C ASP A 245 -12.88 -26.72 4.96
N THR A 246 -12.88 -25.43 4.62
CA THR A 246 -14.05 -24.55 4.74
C THR A 246 -14.69 -24.22 3.39
N ASN A 247 -14.26 -24.88 2.31
CA ASN A 247 -14.69 -24.58 0.94
C ASN A 247 -14.49 -23.11 0.55
N GLY A 248 -13.36 -22.53 0.98
CA GLY A 248 -12.99 -21.13 0.72
C GLY A 248 -13.68 -20.10 1.61
N MET A 249 -14.50 -20.52 2.58
CA MET A 249 -15.20 -19.63 3.51
C MET A 249 -14.32 -19.26 4.70
N ARG A 250 -14.54 -18.06 5.25
CA ARG A 250 -13.90 -17.64 6.50
C ARG A 250 -14.40 -18.49 7.66
N ASN A 251 -13.49 -19.04 8.46
CA ASN A 251 -13.81 -19.81 9.67
C ASN A 251 -14.27 -18.90 10.85
N SER A 252 -15.29 -18.09 10.63
CA SER A 252 -15.84 -17.14 11.61
C SER A 252 -16.66 -17.82 12.72
N LEU A 253 -16.98 -17.11 13.80
CA LEU A 253 -17.89 -17.63 14.83
C LEU A 253 -19.30 -17.94 14.28
N TRP A 254 -19.74 -17.23 13.25
CA TRP A 254 -20.95 -17.58 12.49
C TRP A 254 -20.81 -18.95 11.82
N TYR A 255 -19.72 -19.17 11.08
CA TYR A 255 -19.45 -20.44 10.41
C TYR A 255 -19.33 -21.60 11.41
N GLN A 256 -18.60 -21.39 12.51
CA GLN A 256 -18.37 -22.40 13.56
C GLN A 256 -19.66 -22.80 14.29
N THR A 257 -20.54 -21.84 14.60
CA THR A 257 -21.79 -22.13 15.30
C THR A 257 -22.85 -22.78 14.41
N TYR A 258 -22.83 -22.49 13.10
CA TYR A 258 -23.72 -23.12 12.12
C TYR A 258 -23.18 -24.43 11.53
N ASP A 259 -21.91 -24.74 11.77
CA ASP A 259 -21.17 -25.84 11.13
C ASP A 259 -21.24 -25.76 9.60
N GLY A 260 -21.06 -24.55 9.06
CA GLY A 260 -21.16 -24.28 7.62
C GLY A 260 -21.68 -22.89 7.28
N GLU A 261 -21.95 -22.68 5.98
CA GLU A 261 -22.34 -21.39 5.41
C GLU A 261 -23.85 -21.08 5.44
N ASP A 262 -24.68 -21.99 5.97
CA ASP A 262 -26.15 -21.82 6.03
C ASP A 262 -26.59 -20.52 6.71
N TYR A 263 -25.77 -19.95 7.61
CA TYR A 263 -26.05 -18.66 8.25
C TYR A 263 -26.21 -17.52 7.25
N ILE A 264 -25.58 -17.64 6.06
CA ILE A 264 -25.70 -16.67 4.98
C ILE A 264 -27.10 -16.74 4.38
N TYR A 265 -27.59 -17.96 4.14
CA TYR A 265 -28.88 -18.19 3.49
C TYR A 265 -30.02 -17.76 4.42
N ASP A 266 -29.96 -18.19 5.69
CA ASP A 266 -30.92 -17.78 6.72
C ASP A 266 -30.96 -16.25 6.86
N ALA A 267 -29.82 -15.56 6.76
CA ALA A 267 -29.76 -14.10 6.87
C ALA A 267 -30.51 -13.42 5.71
N PHE A 268 -30.35 -13.88 4.47
CA PHE A 268 -31.07 -13.34 3.31
C PHE A 268 -32.56 -13.65 3.35
N GLU A 269 -32.96 -14.86 3.74
CA GLU A 269 -34.38 -15.20 3.90
C GLU A 269 -35.05 -14.32 4.96
N ASN A 270 -34.40 -14.13 6.10
CA ASN A 270 -34.87 -13.26 7.16
C ASN A 270 -34.90 -11.79 6.71
N ALA A 271 -33.85 -11.31 6.04
CA ALA A 271 -33.80 -9.94 5.53
C ALA A 271 -34.92 -9.67 4.52
N ASN A 272 -35.14 -10.57 3.57
CA ASN A 272 -36.24 -10.44 2.62
C ASN A 272 -37.60 -10.41 3.32
N THR A 273 -37.81 -11.34 4.27
CA THR A 273 -39.06 -11.39 5.05
C THR A 273 -39.33 -10.07 5.77
N TYR A 274 -38.36 -9.54 6.51
CA TYR A 274 -38.63 -8.39 7.39
C TYR A 274 -38.58 -7.05 6.67
N PHE A 275 -37.63 -6.85 5.75
CA PHE A 275 -37.47 -5.58 5.05
C PHE A 275 -38.41 -5.44 3.84
N ASN A 276 -38.72 -6.53 3.13
CA ASN A 276 -39.51 -6.49 1.90
C ASN A 276 -40.95 -7.03 2.04
N GLU A 277 -41.29 -7.75 3.13
CA GLU A 277 -42.66 -8.26 3.32
C GLU A 277 -43.35 -7.70 4.58
N VAL A 278 -42.73 -7.84 5.76
CA VAL A 278 -43.40 -7.54 7.05
C VAL A 278 -43.45 -6.03 7.34
N TYR A 279 -42.33 -5.33 7.13
CA TYR A 279 -42.20 -3.89 7.41
C TYR A 279 -42.12 -3.02 6.16
N ALA A 280 -42.42 -3.60 4.98
CA ALA A 280 -42.50 -2.88 3.71
C ALA A 280 -43.80 -2.09 3.57
N ASP A 281 -43.76 -1.03 2.76
CA ASP A 281 -44.94 -0.32 2.34
C ASP A 281 -45.76 -1.24 1.42
N PRO A 282 -47.07 -1.47 1.66
CA PRO A 282 -47.86 -2.37 0.83
C PRO A 282 -48.00 -1.97 -0.65
N SER A 283 -47.52 -0.78 -1.03
CA SER A 283 -47.46 -0.31 -2.42
C SER A 283 -46.14 -0.59 -3.13
N ASP A 284 -45.12 -1.05 -2.41
CA ASP A 284 -43.82 -1.45 -2.93
C ASP A 284 -43.51 -2.90 -2.49
N ASP A 285 -43.48 -3.81 -3.47
CA ASP A 285 -43.29 -5.24 -3.19
C ASP A 285 -41.84 -5.60 -2.80
N HIS A 286 -40.87 -4.71 -3.05
CA HIS A 286 -39.44 -4.98 -2.77
C HIS A 286 -38.62 -3.68 -2.56
N PRO A 287 -38.91 -2.91 -1.49
CA PRO A 287 -38.33 -1.58 -1.29
C PRO A 287 -36.85 -1.57 -0.91
N VAL A 288 -36.30 -2.67 -0.41
CA VAL A 288 -34.90 -2.79 0.05
C VAL A 288 -34.14 -3.80 -0.79
N THR A 289 -33.10 -3.33 -1.48
CA THR A 289 -32.19 -4.19 -2.26
C THR A 289 -31.19 -4.87 -1.34
N LEU A 290 -31.12 -6.21 -1.38
CA LEU A 290 -30.31 -7.01 -0.48
C LEU A 290 -28.96 -7.40 -1.12
N PHE A 291 -27.87 -6.95 -0.51
CA PHE A 291 -26.50 -7.19 -0.99
C PHE A 291 -25.74 -8.17 -0.11
N ILE A 292 -24.86 -8.94 -0.75
CA ILE A 292 -23.68 -9.55 -0.12
C ILE A 292 -22.48 -8.68 -0.47
N ASN A 293 -21.59 -8.40 0.49
CA ASN A 293 -20.47 -7.47 0.31
C ASN A 293 -19.13 -8.09 0.77
N ASP A 294 -18.04 -7.80 0.06
CA ASP A 294 -16.69 -8.28 0.41
C ASP A 294 -15.58 -7.38 -0.17
N TYR A 295 -14.41 -7.37 0.49
CA TYR A 295 -13.18 -6.74 -0.01
C TYR A 295 -12.32 -7.71 -0.83
N ASN A 296 -11.30 -7.19 -1.50
CA ASN A 296 -10.37 -7.96 -2.33
C ASN A 296 -11.07 -8.72 -3.47
N THR A 297 -12.28 -8.31 -3.87
CA THR A 297 -13.00 -8.94 -4.98
C THR A 297 -12.39 -8.59 -6.33
N GLU A 298 -11.54 -7.57 -6.38
CA GLU A 298 -10.63 -7.25 -7.48
C GLU A 298 -9.47 -8.25 -7.60
N GLN A 299 -9.13 -8.97 -6.53
CA GLN A 299 -8.09 -9.99 -6.57
C GLN A 299 -8.65 -11.32 -7.10
N SER A 300 -8.08 -11.81 -8.22
CA SER A 300 -8.59 -12.98 -8.95
C SER A 300 -8.85 -14.24 -8.10
N GLY A 301 -7.95 -14.57 -7.16
CA GLY A 301 -8.10 -15.72 -6.27
C GLY A 301 -9.33 -15.61 -5.37
N LYS A 302 -9.48 -14.50 -4.64
CA LYS A 302 -10.65 -14.27 -3.78
C LYS A 302 -11.93 -14.08 -4.60
N ARG A 303 -11.85 -13.40 -5.74
CA ARG A 303 -12.97 -13.25 -6.69
C ARG A 303 -13.54 -14.59 -7.12
N THR A 304 -12.68 -15.57 -7.41
CA THR A 304 -13.10 -16.91 -7.82
C THR A 304 -13.85 -17.64 -6.71
N ARG A 305 -13.35 -17.56 -5.47
CA ARG A 305 -14.04 -18.13 -4.29
C ARG A 305 -15.36 -17.43 -4.00
N TYR A 306 -15.40 -16.11 -4.15
CA TYR A 306 -16.62 -15.32 -4.01
C TYR A 306 -17.67 -15.70 -5.05
N ALA A 307 -17.26 -15.83 -6.32
CA ALA A 307 -18.15 -16.30 -7.38
C ALA A 307 -18.66 -17.74 -7.12
N ALA A 308 -17.82 -18.61 -6.56
CA ALA A 308 -18.22 -19.97 -6.18
C ALA A 308 -19.27 -19.99 -5.04
N LEU A 309 -19.21 -19.06 -4.09
CA LEU A 309 -20.26 -18.86 -3.08
C LEU A 309 -21.56 -18.39 -3.73
N LEU A 310 -21.48 -17.40 -4.61
CA LEU A 310 -22.65 -16.88 -5.33
C LEU A 310 -23.33 -17.95 -6.19
N ASP A 311 -22.56 -18.82 -6.85
CA ASP A 311 -23.09 -19.97 -7.60
C ASP A 311 -23.89 -20.92 -6.68
N ARG A 312 -23.43 -21.15 -5.44
CA ARG A 312 -24.16 -21.95 -4.43
C ARG A 312 -25.43 -21.24 -3.95
N MET A 313 -25.35 -19.94 -3.66
CA MET A 313 -26.52 -19.14 -3.29
C MET A 313 -27.60 -19.15 -4.37
N VAL A 314 -27.22 -19.06 -5.65
CA VAL A 314 -28.16 -19.18 -6.78
C VAL A 314 -28.75 -20.59 -6.86
N ALA A 315 -27.95 -21.64 -6.66
CA ALA A 315 -28.41 -23.02 -6.69
C ALA A 315 -29.43 -23.33 -5.57
N GLU A 316 -29.22 -22.76 -4.37
CA GLU A 316 -30.12 -22.89 -3.22
C GLU A 316 -31.33 -21.94 -3.28
N GLY A 317 -31.35 -20.99 -4.23
CA GLY A 317 -32.47 -20.06 -4.41
C GLY A 317 -32.53 -18.93 -3.38
N VAL A 318 -31.38 -18.53 -2.83
CA VAL A 318 -31.25 -17.47 -1.83
C VAL A 318 -31.75 -16.12 -2.40
N PRO A 319 -32.58 -15.35 -1.66
CA PRO A 319 -33.18 -14.11 -2.16
C PRO A 319 -32.22 -12.91 -2.02
N PHE A 320 -31.07 -12.94 -2.70
CA PHE A 320 -30.18 -11.78 -2.80
C PHE A 320 -30.40 -11.03 -4.12
N ASP A 321 -30.26 -9.70 -4.10
CA ASP A 321 -30.51 -8.83 -5.24
C ASP A 321 -29.24 -8.30 -5.88
N GLY A 322 -28.18 -8.18 -5.08
CA GLY A 322 -26.94 -7.58 -5.54
C GLY A 322 -25.66 -8.10 -4.90
N ILE A 323 -24.56 -7.72 -5.54
CA ILE A 323 -23.18 -8.09 -5.22
C ILE A 323 -22.41 -6.80 -4.96
N GLY A 324 -21.88 -6.66 -3.75
CA GLY A 324 -21.07 -5.53 -3.29
C GLY A 324 -19.59 -5.81 -3.48
N HIS A 325 -18.88 -4.76 -3.88
CA HIS A 325 -17.43 -4.72 -4.04
C HIS A 325 -16.90 -3.53 -3.23
N GLN A 326 -16.21 -3.80 -2.11
CA GLN A 326 -15.70 -2.72 -1.26
C GLN A 326 -14.69 -1.84 -2.00
N PHE A 327 -13.72 -2.46 -2.70
CA PHE A 327 -12.64 -1.77 -3.43
C PHE A 327 -11.83 -0.80 -2.55
N HIS A 328 -11.36 -1.28 -1.40
CA HIS A 328 -10.26 -0.66 -0.66
C HIS A 328 -8.94 -0.92 -1.36
N VAL A 329 -8.49 0.03 -2.18
CA VAL A 329 -7.33 -0.18 -3.08
C VAL A 329 -6.21 0.81 -2.80
N THR A 330 -5.11 0.66 -3.51
CA THR A 330 -3.95 1.56 -3.47
C THR A 330 -3.63 1.99 -4.90
N LEU A 331 -2.72 2.96 -5.08
CA LEU A 331 -2.23 3.31 -6.42
C LEU A 331 -1.59 2.12 -7.18
N THR A 332 -1.21 1.06 -6.44
CA THR A 332 -0.59 -0.18 -6.97
C THR A 332 -1.55 -1.27 -7.38
N THR A 333 -2.83 -1.09 -7.10
CA THR A 333 -3.85 -2.01 -7.57
C THR A 333 -4.18 -1.65 -9.03
N ALA A 334 -3.95 -2.53 -10.00
CA ALA A 334 -4.32 -2.20 -11.38
C ALA A 334 -5.84 -1.96 -11.53
N THR A 335 -6.25 -0.87 -12.18
CA THR A 335 -7.68 -0.53 -12.41
C THR A 335 -8.41 -1.61 -13.22
N SER A 336 -7.69 -2.33 -14.08
CA SER A 336 -8.20 -3.50 -14.82
C SER A 336 -8.68 -4.64 -13.90
N ASN A 337 -8.15 -4.75 -12.67
CA ASN A 337 -8.61 -5.74 -11.69
C ASN A 337 -10.02 -5.40 -11.17
N LEU A 338 -10.33 -4.11 -11.01
CA LEU A 338 -11.67 -3.64 -10.63
C LEU A 338 -12.66 -3.88 -11.79
N GLU A 339 -12.26 -3.59 -13.03
CA GLU A 339 -13.09 -3.86 -14.22
C GLU A 339 -13.38 -5.37 -14.37
N ALA A 340 -12.37 -6.21 -14.16
CA ALA A 340 -12.54 -7.65 -14.21
C ALA A 340 -13.46 -8.16 -13.08
N ALA A 341 -13.44 -7.53 -11.90
CA ALA A 341 -14.38 -7.87 -10.83
C ALA A 341 -15.84 -7.60 -11.22
N LEU A 342 -16.11 -6.43 -11.78
CA LEU A 342 -17.45 -6.09 -12.26
C LEU A 342 -17.89 -6.98 -13.41
N THR A 343 -16.97 -7.26 -14.36
CA THR A 343 -17.23 -8.08 -15.55
C THR A 343 -17.54 -9.53 -15.20
N ASP A 344 -16.81 -10.14 -14.26
CA ASP A 344 -17.02 -11.55 -13.91
C ASP A 344 -18.36 -11.80 -13.21
N MET A 345 -18.85 -10.81 -12.46
CA MET A 345 -20.11 -10.90 -11.70
C MET A 345 -21.36 -10.63 -12.55
N GLU A 346 -21.23 -10.10 -13.77
CA GLU A 346 -22.37 -9.88 -14.67
C GLU A 346 -23.17 -11.17 -14.96
N ARG A 347 -22.49 -12.33 -14.90
CA ARG A 347 -23.08 -13.65 -15.16
C ARG A 347 -24.22 -14.03 -14.21
N PHE A 348 -24.25 -13.45 -13.00
CA PHE A 348 -25.29 -13.71 -12.02
C PHE A 348 -26.59 -12.97 -12.31
N ASN A 349 -26.57 -11.98 -13.23
CA ASN A 349 -27.72 -11.15 -13.56
C ASN A 349 -28.35 -10.50 -12.30
N LYS A 350 -27.48 -9.99 -11.43
CA LYS A 350 -27.79 -9.26 -10.19
C LYS A 350 -27.30 -7.82 -10.31
N LYS A 351 -27.80 -6.93 -9.46
CA LYS A 351 -27.22 -5.59 -9.35
C LYS A 351 -25.83 -5.67 -8.74
N GLN A 352 -24.98 -4.71 -9.05
CA GLN A 352 -23.66 -4.59 -8.45
C GLN A 352 -23.56 -3.24 -7.72
N ALA A 353 -22.72 -3.14 -6.70
CA ALA A 353 -22.43 -1.87 -6.04
C ALA A 353 -20.94 -1.77 -5.73
N ILE A 354 -20.36 -0.61 -6.02
CA ILE A 354 -19.07 -0.23 -5.43
C ILE A 354 -19.41 0.41 -4.09
N THR A 355 -19.06 -0.24 -2.99
CA THR A 355 -19.63 0.05 -1.67
C THR A 355 -18.72 0.88 -0.78
N GLU A 356 -17.40 0.79 -0.95
CA GLU A 356 -16.43 1.34 0.03
C GLU A 356 -15.15 1.89 -0.63
N LEU A 357 -15.28 2.50 -1.81
CA LEU A 357 -14.11 2.90 -2.61
C LEU A 357 -13.24 3.91 -1.83
N ASP A 358 -11.98 3.55 -1.65
CA ASP A 358 -10.91 4.43 -1.22
C ASP A 358 -9.57 4.01 -1.87
N VAL A 359 -8.69 4.98 -2.13
CA VAL A 359 -7.45 4.75 -2.90
C VAL A 359 -6.28 5.38 -2.16
N THR A 360 -5.54 4.62 -1.35
CA THR A 360 -4.42 5.19 -0.58
C THR A 360 -3.24 5.58 -1.46
N THR A 361 -2.66 6.76 -1.21
CA THR A 361 -1.47 7.27 -1.90
C THR A 361 -0.14 6.71 -1.38
N GLY A 362 -0.15 6.05 -0.21
CA GLY A 362 1.06 5.69 0.53
C GLY A 362 1.71 6.90 1.21
N THR A 363 2.65 6.63 2.11
CA THR A 363 3.37 7.67 2.87
C THR A 363 4.82 7.82 2.42
N PRO A 364 5.39 9.04 2.31
CA PRO A 364 4.73 10.33 2.49
C PRO A 364 3.75 10.62 1.34
N VAL A 365 2.74 11.47 1.63
CA VAL A 365 1.85 12.04 0.63
C VAL A 365 2.60 13.15 -0.09
N THR A 366 2.67 13.07 -1.41
CA THR A 366 3.33 14.06 -2.26
C THR A 366 2.36 14.56 -3.33
N GLU A 367 2.67 15.71 -3.91
CA GLU A 367 1.90 16.28 -5.01
C GLU A 367 1.76 15.31 -6.20
N ALA A 368 2.86 14.64 -6.57
CA ALA A 368 2.86 13.63 -7.64
C ALA A 368 1.86 12.50 -7.37
N LYS A 369 1.81 12.00 -6.13
CA LYS A 369 0.88 10.93 -5.73
C LYS A 369 -0.58 11.40 -5.69
N LEU A 370 -0.84 12.66 -5.35
CA LEU A 370 -2.20 13.23 -5.40
C LEU A 370 -2.69 13.35 -6.84
N ILE A 371 -1.81 13.76 -7.77
CA ILE A 371 -2.12 13.81 -9.19
C ILE A 371 -2.34 12.40 -9.75
N GLU A 372 -1.46 11.45 -9.42
CA GLU A 372 -1.59 10.04 -9.78
C GLU A 372 -2.91 9.44 -9.28
N GLN A 373 -3.29 9.74 -8.03
CA GLN A 373 -4.60 9.38 -7.49
C GLN A 373 -5.76 9.99 -8.29
N GLY A 374 -5.63 11.24 -8.74
CA GLY A 374 -6.59 11.86 -9.66
C GLY A 374 -6.77 11.07 -10.95
N GLN A 375 -5.66 10.67 -11.57
CA GLN A 375 -5.67 9.86 -12.79
C GLN A 375 -6.27 8.47 -12.55
N TYR A 376 -5.94 7.84 -11.42
CA TYR A 376 -6.51 6.57 -11.00
C TYR A 376 -8.04 6.65 -10.89
N TYR A 377 -8.57 7.66 -10.18
CA TYR A 377 -10.02 7.86 -10.05
C TYR A 377 -10.68 8.19 -11.39
N TYR A 378 -9.98 8.84 -12.32
CA TYR A 378 -10.48 9.06 -13.68
C TYR A 378 -10.67 7.75 -14.44
N GLU A 379 -9.68 6.83 -14.39
CA GLU A 379 -9.81 5.51 -14.98
C GLU A 379 -10.95 4.70 -14.35
N VAL A 380 -11.09 4.75 -13.02
CA VAL A 380 -12.21 4.12 -12.29
C VAL A 380 -13.55 4.72 -12.73
N ASN A 381 -13.64 6.03 -12.92
CA ASN A 381 -14.83 6.68 -13.47
C ASN A 381 -15.16 6.12 -14.87
N GLN A 382 -14.16 5.95 -15.75
CA GLN A 382 -14.39 5.34 -17.06
C GLN A 382 -14.91 3.90 -16.96
N ILE A 383 -14.44 3.11 -15.99
CA ILE A 383 -14.96 1.76 -15.71
C ILE A 383 -16.42 1.83 -15.25
N ILE A 384 -16.75 2.73 -14.32
CA ILE A 384 -18.12 2.94 -13.82
C ILE A 384 -19.08 3.24 -14.98
N HIS A 385 -18.68 4.10 -15.92
CA HIS A 385 -19.48 4.42 -17.11
C HIS A 385 -19.77 3.19 -17.97
N ARG A 386 -18.77 2.31 -18.18
CA ARG A 386 -18.94 1.08 -18.96
C ARG A 386 -19.91 0.09 -18.30
N HIS A 387 -19.92 0.02 -16.97
CA HIS A 387 -20.78 -0.90 -16.20
C HIS A 387 -22.05 -0.25 -15.63
N ALA A 388 -22.36 1.00 -16.00
CA ALA A 388 -23.40 1.81 -15.38
C ALA A 388 -24.78 1.13 -15.26
N ALA A 389 -25.18 0.35 -16.28
CA ALA A 389 -26.48 -0.32 -16.30
C ALA A 389 -26.65 -1.36 -15.17
N GLN A 390 -25.54 -1.91 -14.67
CA GLN A 390 -25.53 -2.95 -13.63
C GLN A 390 -25.31 -2.37 -12.24
N LEU A 391 -24.77 -1.16 -12.14
CA LEU A 391 -24.44 -0.51 -10.87
C LEU A 391 -25.68 0.10 -10.20
N PHE A 392 -25.86 -0.19 -8.92
CA PHE A 392 -26.87 0.40 -8.05
C PHE A 392 -26.38 1.70 -7.41
N SER A 393 -25.13 1.69 -6.93
CA SER A 393 -24.46 2.83 -6.34
C SER A 393 -22.94 2.71 -6.48
N VAL A 394 -22.28 3.86 -6.37
CA VAL A 394 -20.83 3.97 -6.13
C VAL A 394 -20.65 4.85 -4.90
N THR A 395 -20.03 4.29 -3.86
CA THR A 395 -19.85 4.92 -2.55
C THR A 395 -18.36 5.07 -2.24
N VAL A 396 -17.98 6.25 -1.77
CA VAL A 396 -16.62 6.52 -1.26
C VAL A 396 -16.60 6.33 0.25
N TRP A 397 -15.61 5.64 0.80
CA TRP A 397 -15.56 5.28 2.21
C TRP A 397 -15.01 6.38 3.14
N GLY A 398 -15.62 7.55 3.08
CA GLY A 398 -15.33 8.69 3.96
C GLY A 398 -15.47 10.04 3.27
N LEU A 399 -15.58 11.10 4.07
CA LEU A 399 -15.70 12.47 3.55
C LEU A 399 -14.34 13.17 3.37
N ILE A 400 -13.46 13.12 4.37
CA ILE A 400 -12.16 13.83 4.39
C ILE A 400 -11.04 12.89 4.82
N ASP A 401 -9.84 13.09 4.29
CA ASP A 401 -8.67 12.21 4.50
C ASP A 401 -8.40 11.89 5.99
N GLY A 402 -8.38 12.90 6.86
CA GLY A 402 -8.07 12.76 8.28
C GLY A 402 -9.15 12.08 9.13
N LEU A 403 -10.33 11.80 8.55
CA LEU A 403 -11.34 10.93 9.17
C LEU A 403 -11.37 9.53 8.57
N SER A 404 -10.58 9.25 7.52
CA SER A 404 -10.51 7.91 6.96
C SER A 404 -9.90 6.93 7.95
N TRP A 405 -10.48 5.73 8.00
CA TRP A 405 -9.91 4.58 8.70
C TRP A 405 -8.50 4.19 8.19
N ARG A 406 -8.16 4.61 6.95
CA ARG A 406 -6.84 4.41 6.30
C ARG A 406 -5.99 5.68 6.22
N SER A 407 -6.26 6.69 7.06
CA SER A 407 -5.47 7.94 7.10
C SER A 407 -3.97 7.72 7.40
N GLY A 408 -3.61 6.60 8.03
CA GLY A 408 -2.20 6.21 8.24
C GLY A 408 -1.48 5.74 6.99
N GLU A 409 -2.21 5.43 5.92
CA GLU A 409 -1.68 4.89 4.64
C GLU A 409 -1.61 5.97 3.55
N GLY A 410 -1.79 7.24 3.91
CA GLY A 410 -1.71 8.38 2.98
C GLY A 410 -3.01 9.18 2.96
N ALA A 411 -3.41 9.64 1.77
CA ALA A 411 -4.54 10.54 1.56
C ALA A 411 -5.64 9.86 0.71
N PRO A 412 -6.47 8.96 1.25
CA PRO A 412 -7.28 8.01 0.47
C PRO A 412 -8.53 8.57 -0.23
N LEU A 413 -9.03 9.75 0.17
CA LEU A 413 -10.37 10.24 -0.18
C LEU A 413 -10.35 11.41 -1.17
N LEU A 414 -11.52 11.96 -1.48
CA LEU A 414 -11.69 12.99 -2.53
C LEU A 414 -11.45 14.42 -2.04
N PHE A 415 -11.62 14.65 -0.74
CA PHE A 415 -11.45 15.94 -0.09
C PHE A 415 -10.35 15.85 0.95
N ASP A 416 -9.60 16.94 1.09
CA ASP A 416 -8.63 17.09 2.17
C ASP A 416 -9.33 17.44 3.51
N ASP A 417 -8.54 17.64 4.57
CA ASP A 417 -9.06 17.96 5.91
C ASP A 417 -9.79 19.31 6.00
N ASN A 418 -9.58 20.20 5.03
CA ASN A 418 -10.21 21.51 4.91
C ASN A 418 -11.43 21.49 3.98
N LEU A 419 -11.87 20.30 3.52
CA LEU A 419 -12.93 20.11 2.52
C LEU A 419 -12.58 20.68 1.13
N GLU A 420 -11.31 20.96 0.88
CA GLU A 420 -10.83 21.34 -0.44
C GLU A 420 -10.77 20.11 -1.35
N LYS A 421 -11.14 20.31 -2.62
CA LYS A 421 -11.17 19.25 -3.62
C LYS A 421 -9.75 18.90 -4.05
N LYS A 422 -9.41 17.62 -3.96
CA LYS A 422 -8.14 17.06 -4.46
C LYS A 422 -8.24 16.74 -5.96
N PRO A 423 -7.12 16.46 -6.65
CA PRO A 423 -7.17 15.89 -8.01
C PRO A 423 -8.03 14.61 -8.09
N ALA A 424 -8.06 13.82 -7.02
CA ALA A 424 -8.96 12.68 -6.85
C ALA A 424 -10.44 13.03 -7.10
N TYR A 425 -10.93 14.16 -6.59
CA TYR A 425 -12.29 14.64 -6.85
C TYR A 425 -12.54 14.86 -8.35
N ILE A 426 -11.59 15.52 -9.03
CA ILE A 426 -11.69 15.86 -10.46
C ILE A 426 -11.74 14.58 -11.31
N GLY A 427 -10.85 13.63 -11.01
CA GLY A 427 -10.85 12.33 -11.67
C GLY A 427 -12.14 11.55 -11.42
N TYR A 428 -12.62 11.55 -10.17
CA TYR A 428 -13.82 10.80 -9.78
C TYR A 428 -15.09 11.29 -10.49
N ILE A 429 -15.17 12.56 -10.87
CA ILE A 429 -16.27 13.09 -11.68
C ILE A 429 -16.01 13.04 -13.20
N GLY A 430 -14.87 12.50 -13.63
CA GLY A 430 -14.54 12.34 -15.06
C GLY A 430 -14.11 13.62 -15.77
N ASP A 431 -13.70 14.68 -15.06
CA ASP A 431 -13.35 15.98 -15.66
C ASP A 431 -11.89 16.01 -16.14
N SER A 432 -11.63 15.33 -17.25
CA SER A 432 -10.29 15.24 -17.84
C SER A 432 -9.70 16.59 -18.27
N ALA A 433 -10.52 17.63 -18.45
CA ALA A 433 -10.05 18.94 -18.89
C ALA A 433 -9.38 19.74 -17.76
N ASN A 434 -9.75 19.47 -16.50
CA ASN A 434 -9.18 20.12 -15.31
C ASN A 434 -8.30 19.18 -14.48
N LEU A 435 -8.15 17.92 -14.91
CA LEU A 435 -7.30 16.95 -14.25
C LEU A 435 -5.82 17.28 -14.50
N PRO A 436 -4.99 17.45 -13.46
CA PRO A 436 -3.57 17.75 -13.66
C PRO A 436 -2.83 16.62 -14.40
N GLU A 437 -1.91 17.00 -15.29
CA GLU A 437 -1.03 16.05 -15.97
C GLU A 437 -0.10 15.35 -14.96
N PRO A 438 0.16 14.04 -15.10
CA PRO A 438 1.07 13.31 -14.24
C PRO A 438 2.45 13.97 -14.12
N LEU A 439 2.94 14.16 -12.90
CA LEU A 439 4.32 14.57 -12.69
C LEU A 439 5.25 13.44 -13.09
N LYS A 440 6.18 13.72 -14.01
CA LYS A 440 7.24 12.78 -14.37
C LYS A 440 8.17 12.60 -13.17
N SER A 441 8.43 11.34 -12.80
CA SER A 441 9.38 11.01 -11.74
C SER A 441 10.25 9.81 -12.12
N MET A 442 11.44 9.75 -11.53
CA MET A 442 12.38 8.64 -11.68
C MET A 442 13.32 8.57 -10.47
N ASN A 443 14.02 7.44 -10.32
CA ASN A 443 15.14 7.32 -9.39
C ASN A 443 16.46 7.56 -10.15
N ALA A 444 17.38 8.29 -9.52
CA ALA A 444 18.79 8.27 -9.89
C ALA A 444 19.53 7.44 -8.85
N PHE A 445 20.13 6.32 -9.23
CA PHE A 445 20.90 5.48 -8.30
C PHE A 445 22.29 6.04 -8.07
N LYS A 446 22.87 5.77 -6.89
CA LYS A 446 24.23 6.19 -6.60
C LYS A 446 25.24 5.29 -7.34
N ASP A 447 26.17 5.88 -8.07
CA ASP A 447 27.33 5.17 -8.64
C ASP A 447 28.53 6.12 -8.78
N ASP A 448 29.53 5.94 -7.92
CA ASP A 448 30.73 6.79 -7.90
C ASP A 448 31.70 6.49 -9.08
N ALA A 449 31.53 5.35 -9.78
CA ALA A 449 32.35 4.98 -10.92
C ALA A 449 31.86 5.62 -12.23
N VAL A 450 30.61 6.07 -12.29
CA VAL A 450 30.01 6.68 -13.48
C VAL A 450 30.51 8.11 -13.68
N GLY A 451 30.92 8.44 -14.91
CA GLY A 451 31.39 9.77 -15.29
C GLY A 451 31.40 9.99 -16.79
N ILE A 452 31.95 11.12 -17.24
CA ILE A 452 31.96 11.54 -18.65
C ILE A 452 32.70 10.57 -19.59
N ASP A 453 33.60 9.74 -19.04
CA ASP A 453 34.38 8.74 -19.78
C ASP A 453 33.74 7.35 -19.73
N SER A 454 32.55 7.19 -19.11
CA SER A 454 31.83 5.93 -19.09
C SER A 454 31.52 5.44 -20.51
N ALA A 455 31.70 4.13 -20.73
CA ALA A 455 31.40 3.47 -21.99
C ALA A 455 29.94 3.68 -22.39
N LEU A 456 29.68 4.01 -23.66
CA LEU A 456 28.33 4.21 -24.21
C LEU A 456 27.63 2.86 -24.46
N PRO A 457 26.28 2.80 -24.51
CA PRO A 457 25.56 1.59 -24.88
C PRO A 457 26.06 0.95 -26.17
N GLY A 458 26.04 -0.39 -26.23
CA GLY A 458 26.52 -1.15 -27.39
C GLY A 458 28.04 -1.13 -27.61
N THR A 459 28.81 -0.47 -26.74
CA THR A 459 30.28 -0.59 -26.75
C THR A 459 30.71 -1.74 -25.83
N VAL A 460 31.46 -2.71 -26.36
CA VAL A 460 32.03 -3.78 -25.53
C VAL A 460 33.27 -3.22 -24.85
N ALA A 461 33.24 -3.09 -23.52
CA ALA A 461 34.43 -2.72 -22.77
C ALA A 461 35.53 -3.78 -22.96
N GLU A 462 36.81 -3.39 -22.93
CA GLU A 462 37.94 -4.34 -23.04
C GLU A 462 37.92 -5.40 -21.91
N SER A 463 37.19 -5.14 -20.82
CA SER A 463 36.99 -6.01 -19.66
C SER A 463 35.77 -6.96 -19.75
N GLY A 464 34.96 -6.90 -20.81
CA GLY A 464 33.69 -7.64 -20.90
C GLY A 464 32.51 -7.00 -20.15
N ALA A 465 32.76 -5.87 -19.45
CA ALA A 465 31.73 -5.12 -18.74
C ALA A 465 30.70 -4.47 -19.68
N SER A 466 29.45 -4.49 -19.22
CA SER A 466 28.34 -3.74 -19.82
C SER A 466 28.53 -2.24 -19.61
N SER A 467 27.92 -1.45 -20.49
CA SER A 467 27.81 -0.02 -20.22
C SER A 467 26.95 0.21 -18.96
N PRO A 468 27.32 1.12 -18.04
CA PRO A 468 26.46 1.46 -16.91
C PRO A 468 25.08 1.98 -17.37
N TRP A 469 24.98 2.50 -18.59
CA TRP A 469 23.75 3.01 -19.20
C TRP A 469 22.82 1.89 -19.69
N GLU A 470 23.30 0.64 -19.81
CA GLU A 470 22.48 -0.53 -20.17
C GLU A 470 21.84 -1.20 -18.95
N ARG A 471 22.38 -0.95 -17.74
CA ARG A 471 21.88 -1.54 -16.48
C ARG A 471 20.51 -1.02 -16.08
N LEU A 472 20.09 0.11 -16.61
CA LEU A 472 18.82 0.77 -16.30
C LEU A 472 18.20 1.21 -17.63
N SER A 473 16.90 0.96 -17.80
CA SER A 473 16.16 1.39 -18.98
C SER A 473 16.26 2.89 -19.18
N LEU A 474 16.47 3.33 -20.43
CA LEU A 474 16.46 4.76 -20.75
C LEU A 474 15.04 5.31 -20.61
N VAL A 475 14.95 6.51 -20.05
CA VAL A 475 13.71 7.26 -19.90
C VAL A 475 13.45 8.03 -21.18
N GLU A 476 12.36 7.69 -21.86
CA GLU A 476 11.94 8.37 -23.09
C GLU A 476 11.52 9.82 -22.84
N MET A 477 11.97 10.71 -23.72
CA MET A 477 11.53 12.11 -23.77
C MET A 477 10.34 12.23 -24.73
N THR A 478 9.45 13.19 -24.48
CA THR A 478 8.34 13.47 -25.39
C THR A 478 8.90 13.97 -26.72
N PRO A 479 8.66 13.30 -27.86
CA PRO A 479 9.17 13.76 -29.16
C PRO A 479 8.57 15.11 -29.54
N SER A 480 9.27 15.86 -30.39
CA SER A 480 8.70 17.08 -30.95
C SER A 480 7.43 16.78 -31.78
N ALA A 481 6.52 17.75 -31.89
CA ALA A 481 5.21 17.56 -32.51
C ALA A 481 5.29 17.09 -33.98
N ASN A 482 6.39 17.42 -34.66
CA ASN A 482 6.66 17.02 -36.04
C ASN A 482 7.64 15.83 -36.17
N GLY A 483 8.15 15.31 -35.04
CA GLY A 483 9.12 14.22 -34.99
C GLY A 483 10.52 14.57 -35.49
N ALA A 484 10.88 15.86 -35.56
CA ALA A 484 12.21 16.31 -35.97
C ALA A 484 13.30 15.95 -34.95
N VAL A 485 12.98 16.01 -33.66
CA VAL A 485 13.87 15.63 -32.57
C VAL A 485 13.13 14.75 -31.56
N SER A 486 13.82 13.72 -31.10
CA SER A 486 13.43 12.86 -29.99
C SER A 486 14.66 12.47 -29.19
N GLY A 487 14.49 12.04 -27.96
CA GLY A 487 15.60 11.52 -27.19
C GLY A 487 15.16 10.62 -26.06
N SER A 488 16.13 9.94 -25.49
CA SER A 488 15.99 9.20 -24.24
C SER A 488 17.19 9.52 -23.35
N PHE A 489 17.06 9.34 -22.05
CA PHE A 489 18.14 9.69 -21.12
C PHE A 489 18.14 8.79 -19.89
N ASN A 490 19.22 8.84 -19.12
CA ASN A 490 19.30 8.22 -17.80
C ASN A 490 20.23 9.03 -16.89
N VAL A 491 20.08 8.87 -15.57
CA VAL A 491 20.81 9.65 -14.58
C VAL A 491 21.31 8.77 -13.45
N TYR A 492 22.61 8.88 -13.18
CA TYR A 492 23.22 8.45 -11.92
C TYR A 492 23.54 9.68 -11.07
N TRP A 493 23.69 9.49 -9.76
CA TRP A 493 24.26 10.53 -8.90
C TRP A 493 25.48 10.01 -8.15
N LYS A 494 26.33 10.96 -7.76
CA LYS A 494 27.49 10.75 -6.91
C LYS A 494 27.72 12.00 -6.06
N ASP A 495 28.61 11.92 -5.09
CA ASP A 495 28.85 13.06 -4.23
C ASP A 495 29.36 14.26 -5.04
N GLY A 496 28.54 15.32 -5.12
CA GLY A 496 28.85 16.55 -5.84
C GLY A 496 28.37 16.61 -7.30
N SER A 497 27.69 15.60 -7.83
CA SER A 497 27.24 15.60 -9.22
C SER A 497 26.01 14.71 -9.52
N LEU A 498 25.23 15.14 -10.52
CA LEU A 498 24.34 14.29 -11.32
C LEU A 498 25.04 13.98 -12.65
N VAL A 499 25.16 12.71 -13.00
CA VAL A 499 25.72 12.29 -14.29
C VAL A 499 24.59 11.87 -15.21
N VAL A 500 24.35 12.67 -16.24
CA VAL A 500 23.25 12.51 -17.20
C VAL A 500 23.80 11.93 -18.50
N TYR A 501 23.26 10.79 -18.94
CA TYR A 501 23.40 10.31 -20.30
C TYR A 501 22.16 10.65 -21.10
N ALA A 502 22.30 11.14 -22.32
CA ALA A 502 21.20 11.38 -23.25
C ALA A 502 21.56 10.87 -24.65
N ASP A 503 20.66 10.09 -25.26
CA ASP A 503 20.71 9.68 -26.66
C ASP A 503 19.67 10.48 -27.44
N VAL A 504 20.12 11.35 -28.34
CA VAL A 504 19.26 12.26 -29.11
C VAL A 504 19.24 11.81 -30.56
N ALA A 505 18.06 11.45 -31.05
CA ALA A 505 17.81 11.25 -32.47
C ALA A 505 17.41 12.59 -33.12
N ASP A 506 18.23 13.01 -34.07
CA ASP A 506 18.08 14.28 -34.78
C ASP A 506 18.78 14.20 -36.14
N VAL A 507 17.97 14.28 -37.20
CA VAL A 507 18.40 14.15 -38.59
C VAL A 507 18.88 15.47 -39.21
N SER A 508 18.67 16.60 -38.53
CA SER A 508 19.09 17.94 -38.95
C SER A 508 20.36 18.34 -38.23
N ALA A 509 21.50 17.81 -38.67
CA ALA A 509 22.79 18.09 -38.03
C ALA A 509 23.19 19.58 -38.06
N ALA A 510 22.90 20.29 -36.97
CA ALA A 510 23.32 21.67 -36.75
C ALA A 510 24.26 21.75 -35.53
N ASP A 511 25.35 22.50 -35.69
CA ASP A 511 26.40 22.59 -34.65
C ASP A 511 25.90 23.25 -33.34
N ASP A 512 24.75 23.94 -33.39
CA ASP A 512 24.08 24.60 -32.28
C ASP A 512 22.87 23.82 -31.72
N ASP A 513 22.66 22.57 -32.15
CA ASP A 513 21.78 21.63 -31.43
C ASP A 513 22.28 21.44 -29.99
N THR A 514 21.36 21.32 -29.04
CA THR A 514 21.72 21.23 -27.61
C THR A 514 20.91 20.21 -26.83
N VAL A 515 21.54 19.62 -25.82
CA VAL A 515 20.87 19.06 -24.65
C VAL A 515 20.97 20.07 -23.52
N THR A 516 19.82 20.47 -22.97
CA THR A 516 19.71 21.31 -21.79
C THR A 516 19.27 20.47 -20.60
N VAL A 517 20.06 20.47 -19.53
CA VAL A 517 19.68 19.89 -18.24
C VAL A 517 19.30 21.03 -17.30
N ARG A 518 18.05 21.02 -16.84
CA ARG A 518 17.57 21.93 -15.79
C ARG A 518 17.65 21.24 -14.44
N VAL A 519 18.11 21.95 -13.42
CA VAL A 519 18.15 21.47 -12.02
C VAL A 519 17.68 22.61 -11.11
N GLY A 520 16.45 22.52 -10.61
CA GLY A 520 15.74 23.64 -10.00
C GLY A 520 15.72 24.85 -10.95
N ASP A 521 16.20 26.01 -10.48
CA ASP A 521 16.31 27.23 -11.28
C ASP A 521 17.55 27.29 -12.19
N ALA A 522 18.48 26.33 -12.09
CA ALA A 522 19.72 26.31 -12.86
C ALA A 522 19.51 25.62 -14.22
N GLU A 523 20.14 26.16 -15.26
CA GLU A 523 20.18 25.56 -16.61
C GLU A 523 21.62 25.31 -17.06
N TYR A 524 21.86 24.11 -17.57
CA TYR A 524 23.14 23.66 -18.09
C TYR A 524 22.95 23.21 -19.54
N THR A 525 23.74 23.75 -20.47
CA THR A 525 23.60 23.44 -21.90
C THR A 525 24.82 22.68 -22.40
N ILE A 526 24.58 21.65 -23.22
CA ILE A 526 25.61 20.83 -23.85
C ILE A 526 25.31 20.86 -25.35
N GLY A 527 26.14 21.57 -26.11
CA GLY A 527 26.04 21.60 -27.56
C GLY A 527 26.49 20.29 -28.20
N ARG A 528 25.89 19.94 -29.33
CA ARG A 528 26.33 18.80 -30.19
C ARG A 528 27.82 18.89 -30.56
N ASN A 529 28.36 20.10 -30.64
CA ASN A 529 29.77 20.38 -30.86
C ASN A 529 30.68 20.21 -29.61
N GLY A 530 30.12 19.79 -28.47
CA GLY A 530 30.82 19.61 -27.19
C GLY A 530 31.02 20.90 -26.38
N VAL A 531 30.52 22.05 -26.82
CA VAL A 531 30.60 23.30 -26.05
C VAL A 531 29.57 23.27 -24.93
N THR A 532 30.03 23.45 -23.69
CA THR A 532 29.16 23.49 -22.51
C THR A 532 28.86 24.93 -22.05
N GLY A 533 27.67 25.12 -21.50
CA GLY A 533 27.21 26.33 -20.83
C GLY A 533 26.77 26.01 -19.39
N GLY A 534 27.18 26.87 -18.45
CA GLY A 534 26.98 26.68 -17.01
C GLY A 534 28.31 26.39 -16.29
N GLU A 535 28.46 26.92 -15.07
CA GLU A 535 29.71 26.78 -14.30
C GLU A 535 29.86 25.35 -13.79
N GLY A 536 31.02 24.74 -14.02
CA GLY A 536 31.39 23.43 -13.47
C GLY A 536 30.95 22.21 -14.30
N VAL A 537 30.20 22.39 -15.38
CA VAL A 537 29.75 21.29 -16.25
C VAL A 537 30.89 20.74 -17.10
N GLN A 538 30.99 19.42 -17.13
CA GLN A 538 31.84 18.69 -18.07
C GLN A 538 30.97 17.75 -18.89
N ALA A 539 31.30 17.56 -20.17
CA ALA A 539 30.54 16.64 -21.02
C ALA A 539 31.44 15.97 -22.06
N ASN A 540 31.04 14.77 -22.44
CA ASN A 540 31.55 14.04 -23.60
C ASN A 540 30.39 13.88 -24.60
N VAL A 541 30.66 14.11 -25.89
CA VAL A 541 29.64 14.10 -26.94
C VAL A 541 30.13 13.28 -28.12
N VAL A 542 29.32 12.31 -28.55
CA VAL A 542 29.57 11.47 -29.72
C VAL A 542 28.47 11.71 -30.74
N SER A 543 28.82 12.32 -31.88
CA SER A 543 27.86 12.63 -32.95
C SER A 543 27.85 11.57 -34.05
N SER A 544 26.67 11.37 -34.64
CA SER A 544 26.46 10.56 -35.85
C SER A 544 25.55 11.29 -36.85
N ASP A 545 25.33 10.67 -38.02
CA ASP A 545 24.36 11.18 -39.02
C ASP A 545 22.90 11.06 -38.52
N ALA A 546 22.64 10.20 -37.53
CA ALA A 546 21.32 9.96 -36.98
C ALA A 546 20.99 10.82 -35.75
N GLY A 547 21.98 11.51 -35.19
CA GLY A 547 21.83 12.19 -33.91
C GLY A 547 23.14 12.38 -33.16
N TYR A 548 23.07 12.41 -31.82
CA TYR A 548 24.24 12.51 -30.95
C TYR A 548 23.94 12.01 -29.54
N GLU A 549 24.97 11.43 -28.92
CA GLU A 549 24.96 10.95 -27.53
C GLU A 549 25.76 11.90 -26.65
N VAL A 550 25.25 12.18 -25.46
CA VAL A 550 25.86 13.08 -24.46
C VAL A 550 26.02 12.34 -23.15
N VAL A 551 27.20 12.43 -22.53
CA VAL A 551 27.39 12.15 -21.10
C VAL A 551 27.85 13.43 -20.42
N ALA A 552 27.04 13.97 -19.51
CA ALA A 552 27.28 15.24 -18.84
C ALA A 552 27.36 15.05 -17.32
N ASP A 553 28.40 15.61 -16.70
CA ASP A 553 28.58 15.71 -15.25
C ASP A 553 28.09 17.09 -14.81
N ILE A 554 26.94 17.12 -14.13
CA ILE A 554 26.19 18.31 -13.73
C ILE A 554 26.41 18.57 -12.24
N PRO A 555 27.02 19.71 -11.85
CA PRO A 555 27.29 20.00 -10.45
C PRO A 555 26.01 20.03 -9.60
N TYR A 556 25.95 19.16 -8.59
CA TYR A 556 24.81 19.09 -7.68
C TYR A 556 25.23 18.55 -6.32
N THR A 557 24.75 19.13 -5.23
CA THR A 557 25.01 18.60 -3.87
C THR A 557 23.71 18.17 -3.25
N GLY A 558 23.56 16.86 -3.05
CA GLY A 558 22.44 16.25 -2.34
C GLY A 558 22.90 15.01 -1.57
N ALA A 559 21.94 14.36 -0.95
CA ALA A 559 22.10 13.10 -0.24
C ALA A 559 21.04 12.09 -0.68
N GLU A 560 21.24 10.82 -0.34
CA GLU A 560 20.24 9.77 -0.54
C GLU A 560 18.89 10.20 0.07
N LYS A 561 17.82 9.94 -0.67
CA LYS A 561 16.41 10.30 -0.42
C LYS A 561 16.04 11.76 -0.69
N ASP A 562 16.99 12.60 -1.08
CA ASP A 562 16.66 13.94 -1.57
C ASP A 562 15.89 13.84 -2.91
N ILE A 563 14.95 14.78 -3.12
CA ILE A 563 14.21 14.93 -4.37
C ILE A 563 14.78 16.14 -5.11
N VAL A 564 15.23 15.92 -6.34
CA VAL A 564 15.76 16.93 -7.23
C VAL A 564 14.74 17.28 -8.31
N GLU A 565 14.39 18.56 -8.42
CA GLU A 565 13.60 19.05 -9.55
C GLU A 565 14.50 19.12 -10.79
N MET A 566 14.22 18.32 -11.82
CA MET A 566 15.10 18.21 -13.01
C MET A 566 14.30 18.13 -14.31
N ASN A 567 14.84 18.63 -15.42
CA ASN A 567 14.35 18.34 -16.77
C ASN A 567 15.51 18.12 -17.73
N VAL A 568 15.33 17.25 -18.72
CA VAL A 568 16.27 17.06 -19.83
C VAL A 568 15.54 17.43 -21.12
N ILE A 569 16.13 18.33 -21.90
CA ILE A 569 15.50 18.95 -23.07
C ILE A 569 16.49 18.93 -24.23
N ALA A 570 16.17 18.21 -25.30
CA ALA A 570 16.91 18.24 -26.56
C ALA A 570 16.27 19.28 -27.49
N THR A 571 17.09 20.17 -28.05
CA THR A 571 16.64 21.23 -28.96
C THR A 571 17.36 21.10 -30.29
N ASP A 572 16.57 20.98 -31.36
CA ASP A 572 17.04 21.12 -32.75
C ASP A 572 17.01 22.61 -33.10
N SER A 573 18.19 23.20 -33.32
CA SER A 573 18.31 24.63 -33.58
C SER A 573 17.82 25.03 -34.97
N ALA A 574 17.86 24.10 -35.93
CA ALA A 574 17.49 24.33 -37.32
C ALA A 574 15.96 24.43 -37.47
N THR A 575 15.21 23.70 -36.65
CA THR A 575 13.73 23.73 -36.66
C THR A 575 13.13 24.46 -35.46
N THR A 576 13.90 24.75 -34.41
CA THR A 576 13.47 25.29 -33.11
C THR A 576 12.54 24.36 -32.32
N GLU A 577 12.44 23.11 -32.75
CA GLU A 577 11.65 22.08 -32.07
C GLU A 577 12.42 21.51 -30.88
N THR A 578 11.66 21.00 -29.91
CA THR A 578 12.20 20.45 -28.67
C THR A 578 11.60 19.11 -28.35
N SER A 579 12.43 18.21 -27.85
CA SER A 579 12.00 17.02 -27.13
C SER A 579 12.34 17.20 -25.66
N ALA A 580 11.43 16.89 -24.75
CA ALA A 580 11.61 17.12 -23.31
C ALA A 580 11.08 15.96 -22.48
N TRP A 581 11.75 15.64 -21.38
CA TRP A 581 11.27 14.62 -20.44
C TRP A 581 9.92 15.03 -19.82
N SER A 582 9.85 16.26 -19.32
CA SER A 582 8.64 16.84 -18.74
C SER A 582 8.15 18.03 -19.57
N THR A 583 6.83 18.13 -19.78
CA THR A 583 6.17 19.32 -20.33
C THR A 583 5.99 20.41 -19.28
N ASN A 584 6.05 20.05 -17.99
CA ASN A 584 6.25 21.01 -16.91
C ASN A 584 7.69 21.50 -16.92
N ASP A 585 7.98 22.59 -16.19
CA ASP A 585 9.33 23.14 -16.11
C ASP A 585 10.36 22.09 -15.67
N THR A 586 9.98 21.25 -14.69
CA THR A 586 10.74 20.13 -14.15
C THR A 586 9.86 18.90 -13.88
N GLY A 587 10.50 17.73 -13.78
CA GLY A 587 10.00 16.53 -13.10
C GLY A 587 10.76 16.31 -11.78
N ALA A 588 10.52 15.18 -11.12
CA ALA A 588 11.12 14.85 -9.82
C ALA A 588 12.08 13.65 -9.91
N VAL A 589 13.33 13.82 -9.51
CA VAL A 589 14.35 12.76 -9.45
C VAL A 589 14.67 12.46 -8.00
N THR A 590 14.38 11.25 -7.54
CA THR A 590 14.77 10.82 -6.18
C THR A 590 16.19 10.27 -6.21
N LEU A 591 17.06 10.77 -5.34
CA LEU A 591 18.41 10.23 -5.18
C LEU A 591 18.34 8.92 -4.40
N ALA A 592 18.49 7.79 -5.09
CA ALA A 592 18.40 6.46 -4.52
C ALA A 592 19.76 5.98 -3.98
N GLU A 593 19.72 4.89 -3.21
CA GLU A 593 20.86 4.11 -2.75
C GLU A 593 21.78 3.65 -3.91
N PRO A 594 22.96 3.06 -3.62
CA PRO A 594 23.75 2.41 -4.66
C PRO A 594 22.98 1.31 -5.39
N LEU A 595 23.06 1.30 -6.72
CA LEU A 595 22.40 0.29 -7.54
C LEU A 595 22.92 -1.10 -7.17
N SER A 596 22.00 -1.99 -6.76
CA SER A 596 22.34 -3.40 -6.53
C SER A 596 22.37 -4.12 -7.86
N TYR A 597 23.50 -4.73 -8.19
CA TYR A 597 23.74 -5.38 -9.48
C TYR A 597 24.33 -6.78 -9.25
N THR A 598 23.83 -7.76 -10.00
CA THR A 598 24.36 -9.12 -10.05
C THR A 598 24.22 -9.70 -11.45
N GLU A 599 24.74 -10.90 -11.66
CA GLU A 599 24.75 -11.56 -12.95
C GLU A 599 24.34 -13.03 -12.77
N ALA A 600 23.46 -13.53 -13.66
CA ALA A 600 23.11 -14.94 -13.71
C ALA A 600 23.86 -15.60 -14.87
N VAL A 601 24.65 -16.63 -14.55
CA VAL A 601 25.36 -17.42 -15.55
C VAL A 601 24.40 -18.40 -16.22
N LYS A 602 24.50 -18.54 -17.54
CA LYS A 602 23.74 -19.56 -18.26
C LYS A 602 24.22 -20.95 -17.86
N VAL A 603 23.29 -21.85 -17.54
CA VAL A 603 23.63 -23.26 -17.29
C VAL A 603 24.35 -23.83 -18.53
N PRO A 604 25.54 -24.44 -18.36
CA PRO A 604 26.28 -25.04 -19.46
C PRO A 604 25.42 -26.07 -20.21
N ALA A 605 25.53 -26.10 -21.55
CA ALA A 605 24.72 -26.98 -22.39
C ALA A 605 24.96 -28.49 -22.14
N ASP A 606 26.08 -28.85 -21.51
CA ASP A 606 26.43 -30.20 -21.09
C ASP A 606 26.12 -30.50 -19.61
N ALA A 607 25.62 -29.51 -18.87
CA ALA A 607 25.12 -29.65 -17.52
C ALA A 607 23.59 -29.79 -17.49
N GLN A 608 23.08 -30.43 -16.43
CA GLN A 608 21.65 -30.46 -16.15
C GLN A 608 21.28 -29.16 -15.44
N ALA A 609 20.22 -28.48 -15.89
CA ALA A 609 19.65 -27.36 -15.17
C ALA A 609 19.17 -27.79 -13.77
N PRO A 610 19.19 -26.88 -12.77
CA PRO A 610 18.78 -27.20 -11.40
C PRO A 610 17.42 -27.91 -11.37
N VAL A 611 17.32 -28.96 -10.55
CA VAL A 611 16.04 -29.61 -10.28
C VAL A 611 15.41 -28.85 -9.13
N VAL A 612 14.21 -28.29 -9.33
CA VAL A 612 13.50 -27.55 -8.26
C VAL A 612 13.02 -28.52 -7.18
N ASP A 613 13.87 -28.81 -6.22
CA ASP A 613 13.63 -29.72 -5.09
C ASP A 613 14.20 -29.21 -3.75
N ALA A 614 14.74 -27.98 -3.75
CA ALA A 614 15.34 -27.31 -2.60
C ALA A 614 16.59 -28.03 -2.04
N ASP A 615 17.37 -28.68 -2.92
CA ASP A 615 18.68 -29.26 -2.59
C ASP A 615 19.84 -28.32 -2.99
N PRO A 616 20.47 -27.61 -2.02
CA PRO A 616 21.59 -26.72 -2.32
C PRO A 616 22.87 -27.47 -2.72
N SER A 617 22.89 -28.81 -2.66
CA SER A 617 24.04 -29.63 -3.04
C SER A 617 24.14 -29.94 -4.53
N ASP A 618 23.16 -29.49 -5.32
CA ASP A 618 23.17 -29.60 -6.78
C ASP A 618 24.46 -28.99 -7.37
N PRO A 619 25.30 -29.76 -8.09
CA PRO A 619 26.64 -29.30 -8.48
C PRO A 619 26.67 -28.05 -9.35
N VAL A 620 25.59 -27.77 -10.09
CA VAL A 620 25.50 -26.62 -11.00
C VAL A 620 25.48 -25.30 -10.24
N TRP A 621 25.03 -25.28 -8.98
CA TRP A 621 25.04 -24.09 -8.13
C TRP A 621 26.45 -23.59 -7.80
N ALA A 622 27.49 -24.41 -8.00
CA ALA A 622 28.88 -23.98 -7.85
C ALA A 622 29.32 -22.94 -8.89
N GLU A 623 28.60 -22.83 -10.02
CA GLU A 623 28.84 -21.84 -11.08
C GLU A 623 28.06 -20.54 -10.86
N ALA A 624 27.16 -20.51 -9.87
CA ALA A 624 26.27 -19.38 -9.64
C ALA A 624 26.97 -18.25 -8.87
N ASN A 625 26.64 -17.02 -9.20
CA ASN A 625 26.97 -15.88 -8.35
C ASN A 625 26.09 -15.91 -7.10
N GLU A 626 26.70 -15.69 -5.94
CA GLU A 626 26.02 -15.64 -4.65
C GLU A 626 26.02 -14.20 -4.12
N VAL A 627 24.84 -13.71 -3.71
CA VAL A 627 24.67 -12.39 -3.10
C VAL A 627 24.09 -12.51 -1.68
N PRO A 628 24.54 -11.65 -0.74
CA PRO A 628 23.95 -11.60 0.60
C PRO A 628 22.61 -10.85 0.59
N VAL A 629 21.64 -11.32 1.37
CA VAL A 629 20.36 -10.63 1.62
C VAL A 629 20.44 -9.90 2.97
N ASP A 630 21.02 -8.70 2.96
CA ASP A 630 21.52 -8.03 4.17
C ASP A 630 20.86 -6.67 4.49
N LYS A 631 20.12 -6.06 3.56
CA LYS A 631 19.45 -4.77 3.77
C LYS A 631 18.25 -4.94 4.68
N VAL A 632 18.35 -4.36 5.87
CA VAL A 632 17.28 -4.38 6.88
C VAL A 632 16.39 -3.16 6.68
N THR A 633 15.10 -3.37 6.41
CA THR A 633 14.10 -2.30 6.47
C THR A 633 13.73 -2.07 7.93
N ALA A 634 13.30 -0.85 8.30
CA ALA A 634 13.27 -0.35 9.68
C ALA A 634 12.26 -1.04 10.64
N ALA A 635 12.35 -2.36 10.81
CA ALA A 635 11.60 -3.15 11.78
C ALA A 635 12.31 -3.14 13.15
N THR A 636 11.51 -2.95 14.22
CA THR A 636 11.95 -3.15 15.60
C THR A 636 11.01 -4.16 16.27
N PRO A 637 11.49 -5.35 16.69
CA PRO A 637 12.87 -5.82 16.63
C PRO A 637 13.36 -6.06 15.18
N SER A 638 14.68 -6.07 14.99
CA SER A 638 15.30 -6.37 13.69
C SER A 638 15.19 -7.87 13.40
N PRO A 639 15.09 -8.31 12.14
CA PRO A 639 15.10 -9.73 11.80
C PRO A 639 16.38 -10.41 12.32
N GLU A 640 16.19 -11.53 13.00
CA GLU A 640 17.19 -12.48 13.50
C GLU A 640 17.70 -13.39 12.36
N ALA A 641 16.82 -13.75 11.41
CA ALA A 641 17.14 -14.57 10.25
C ALA A 641 18.10 -13.87 9.27
N THR A 642 18.91 -14.63 8.54
CA THR A 642 19.83 -14.14 7.48
C THR A 642 19.77 -15.06 6.27
N ALA A 643 20.09 -14.57 5.08
CA ALA A 643 20.06 -15.40 3.87
C ALA A 643 21.12 -15.02 2.83
N THR A 644 21.42 -15.98 1.95
CA THR A 644 22.08 -15.74 0.66
C THR A 644 21.16 -16.15 -0.49
N ALA A 645 21.37 -15.57 -1.67
CA ALA A 645 20.69 -15.94 -2.89
C ALA A 645 21.70 -16.26 -3.99
N LYS A 646 21.47 -17.37 -4.71
CA LYS A 646 22.21 -17.77 -5.92
C LYS A 646 21.29 -17.73 -7.12
N THR A 647 21.84 -17.34 -8.27
CA THR A 647 21.09 -17.28 -9.52
C THR A 647 21.80 -17.92 -10.69
N LEU A 648 21.02 -18.61 -11.52
CA LEU A 648 21.41 -19.21 -12.80
C LEU A 648 20.27 -19.02 -13.79
N TRP A 649 20.53 -19.12 -15.10
CA TRP A 649 19.44 -19.14 -16.06
C TRP A 649 19.61 -20.21 -17.14
N SER A 650 18.51 -20.73 -17.65
CA SER A 650 18.50 -21.66 -18.79
C SER A 650 17.10 -21.75 -19.40
N ASP A 651 17.03 -21.93 -20.73
CA ASP A 651 15.79 -22.16 -21.47
C ASP A 651 14.65 -21.20 -21.12
N GLY A 652 14.96 -19.90 -21.01
CA GLY A 652 13.99 -18.85 -20.68
C GLY A 652 13.59 -18.78 -19.21
N LYS A 653 14.26 -19.52 -18.31
CA LYS A 653 13.98 -19.52 -16.87
C LYS A 653 15.14 -18.98 -16.06
N LEU A 654 14.81 -18.18 -15.05
CA LEU A 654 15.70 -17.82 -13.96
C LEU A 654 15.52 -18.84 -12.83
N TYR A 655 16.62 -19.47 -12.42
CA TYR A 655 16.68 -20.32 -11.25
C TYR A 655 17.22 -19.50 -10.09
N VAL A 656 16.53 -19.56 -8.95
CA VAL A 656 16.89 -18.87 -7.72
C VAL A 656 16.95 -19.89 -6.58
N LEU A 657 18.07 -19.94 -5.88
CA LEU A 657 18.24 -20.73 -4.66
C LEU A 657 18.51 -19.79 -3.51
N MET A 658 17.68 -19.86 -2.48
CA MET A 658 17.84 -19.11 -1.25
C MET A 658 18.08 -20.02 -0.06
N GLU A 659 19.20 -19.78 0.63
CA GLU A 659 19.60 -20.49 1.84
C GLU A 659 19.41 -19.55 3.03
N VAL A 660 18.43 -19.85 3.89
CA VAL A 660 18.06 -19.03 5.04
C VAL A 660 18.57 -19.68 6.32
N THR A 661 19.30 -18.92 7.14
CA THR A 661 19.67 -19.29 8.51
C THR A 661 18.71 -18.64 9.48
N ASP A 662 17.95 -19.46 10.20
CA ASP A 662 16.97 -19.06 11.19
C ASP A 662 16.79 -20.17 12.26
N ALA A 663 16.80 -19.77 13.53
CA ALA A 663 16.66 -20.68 14.66
C ALA A 663 15.21 -20.87 15.13
N ASP A 664 14.27 -20.04 14.67
CA ASP A 664 12.90 -19.96 15.20
C ASP A 664 11.85 -19.82 14.10
N ILE A 665 11.71 -20.86 13.28
CA ILE A 665 10.75 -20.89 12.16
C ILE A 665 9.30 -20.92 12.68
N ASP A 666 8.52 -19.90 12.33
CA ASP A 666 7.12 -19.70 12.67
C ASP A 666 6.22 -19.63 11.42
N LEU A 667 5.33 -20.61 11.31
CA LEU A 667 4.34 -20.74 10.23
C LEU A 667 2.89 -20.58 10.74
N THR A 668 2.68 -20.09 11.96
CA THR A 668 1.40 -20.21 12.68
C THR A 668 0.35 -19.15 12.33
N ASN A 669 0.74 -18.02 11.76
CA ASN A 669 -0.21 -16.96 11.36
C ASN A 669 -1.07 -17.43 10.16
N SER A 670 -2.28 -16.89 9.97
CA SER A 670 -3.07 -17.18 8.76
C SER A 670 -2.61 -16.40 7.52
N ASN A 671 -1.92 -15.28 7.71
CA ASN A 671 -1.44 -14.41 6.65
C ASN A 671 -0.06 -14.86 6.16
N PRO A 672 0.13 -15.13 4.85
CA PRO A 672 1.40 -15.65 4.34
C PRO A 672 2.61 -14.74 4.58
N TRP A 673 2.43 -13.41 4.55
CA TRP A 673 3.50 -12.43 4.78
C TRP A 673 3.86 -12.23 6.26
N GLU A 674 3.13 -12.86 7.17
CA GLU A 674 3.39 -12.88 8.62
C GLU A 674 4.15 -14.15 9.06
N LYS A 675 4.51 -15.02 8.12
CA LYS A 675 5.23 -16.28 8.33
C LYS A 675 6.67 -16.19 7.86
N ASP A 676 7.52 -17.08 8.38
CA ASP A 676 8.83 -17.33 7.78
C ASP A 676 8.68 -17.79 6.33
N SER A 677 9.27 -17.00 5.44
CA SER A 677 9.11 -17.16 4.00
C SER A 677 10.21 -16.44 3.23
N VAL A 678 10.45 -16.92 2.02
CA VAL A 678 11.24 -16.24 1.00
C VAL A 678 10.31 -15.54 0.03
N GLU A 679 10.70 -14.34 -0.42
CA GLU A 679 10.09 -13.68 -1.56
C GLU A 679 11.12 -13.39 -2.66
N VAL A 680 10.71 -13.60 -3.91
CA VAL A 680 11.47 -13.20 -5.10
C VAL A 680 10.60 -12.24 -5.91
N TYR A 681 11.19 -11.11 -6.26
CA TYR A 681 10.58 -10.06 -7.06
C TYR A 681 11.24 -10.05 -8.44
N ILE A 682 10.44 -10.06 -9.52
CA ILE A 682 10.93 -10.08 -10.90
C ILE A 682 10.17 -9.04 -11.73
N ASP A 683 10.91 -8.14 -12.37
CA ASP A 683 10.45 -7.14 -13.34
C ASP A 683 11.09 -7.46 -14.69
N ARG A 684 10.33 -8.14 -15.55
CA ARG A 684 10.83 -8.64 -16.83
C ARG A 684 11.13 -7.47 -17.76
N GLY A 685 12.37 -7.37 -18.24
CA GLY A 685 12.85 -6.25 -19.04
C GLY A 685 13.25 -5.02 -18.22
N ASN A 686 13.31 -5.12 -16.88
CA ASN A 686 13.89 -4.09 -16.01
C ASN A 686 13.27 -2.69 -16.22
N THR A 687 11.94 -2.64 -16.22
CA THR A 687 11.16 -1.41 -16.46
C THR A 687 11.25 -0.40 -15.32
N LYS A 688 11.57 -0.86 -14.09
CA LYS A 688 11.54 -0.07 -12.84
C LYS A 688 10.19 0.63 -12.60
N SER A 689 9.11 0.00 -13.07
CA SER A 689 7.77 0.58 -12.98
C SER A 689 7.37 0.86 -11.53
N GLY A 690 6.74 2.02 -11.33
CA GLY A 690 6.13 2.38 -10.05
C GLY A 690 4.93 1.51 -9.68
N GLN A 691 4.30 0.87 -10.66
CA GLN A 691 3.13 0.01 -10.50
C GLN A 691 3.39 -1.40 -11.02
N TYR A 692 2.79 -2.40 -10.38
CA TYR A 692 2.85 -3.79 -10.85
C TYR A 692 2.08 -3.93 -12.17
N THR A 693 2.80 -4.26 -13.24
CA THR A 693 2.24 -4.63 -14.54
C THR A 693 2.11 -6.15 -14.64
N ASN A 694 1.66 -6.66 -15.79
CA ASN A 694 1.63 -8.11 -16.02
C ASN A 694 3.03 -8.75 -16.09
N ASP A 695 4.06 -7.95 -16.37
CA ASP A 695 5.45 -8.41 -16.50
C ASP A 695 6.20 -8.39 -15.16
N ILE A 696 5.58 -7.81 -14.13
CA ILE A 696 6.09 -7.70 -12.77
C ILE A 696 5.42 -8.74 -11.88
N GLN A 697 6.23 -9.46 -11.11
CA GLN A 697 5.80 -10.57 -10.27
C GLN A 697 6.46 -10.51 -8.89
N GLN A 698 5.64 -10.69 -7.85
CA GLN A 698 6.08 -10.98 -6.48
C GLN A 698 5.69 -12.43 -6.18
N ILE A 699 6.67 -13.24 -5.81
CA ILE A 699 6.51 -14.67 -5.53
C ILE A 699 6.90 -14.91 -4.09
N ARG A 700 5.98 -15.38 -3.24
CA ARG A 700 6.26 -15.74 -1.84
C ARG A 700 6.07 -17.23 -1.61
N VAL A 701 7.06 -17.86 -0.99
CA VAL A 701 7.06 -19.28 -0.63
C VAL A 701 7.34 -19.42 0.86
N SER A 702 6.50 -20.16 1.59
CA SER A 702 6.72 -20.45 3.02
C SER A 702 7.99 -21.26 3.25
N ALA A 703 8.56 -21.17 4.46
CA ALA A 703 9.80 -21.86 4.82
C ALA A 703 9.77 -23.39 4.57
N ASP A 704 8.59 -24.02 4.66
CA ASP A 704 8.39 -25.45 4.39
C ASP A 704 7.99 -25.76 2.93
N GLY A 705 7.86 -24.75 2.08
CA GLY A 705 7.45 -24.87 0.68
C GLY A 705 5.97 -25.20 0.45
N ALA A 706 5.15 -25.28 1.52
CA ALA A 706 3.76 -25.72 1.42
C ALA A 706 2.81 -24.63 0.88
N GLU A 707 3.13 -23.37 1.13
CA GLU A 707 2.32 -22.23 0.70
C GLU A 707 3.05 -21.41 -0.37
N LEU A 708 2.32 -21.13 -1.45
CA LEU A 708 2.73 -20.26 -2.53
C LEU A 708 1.69 -19.15 -2.65
N SER A 709 2.13 -17.90 -2.54
CA SER A 709 1.28 -16.72 -2.69
C SER A 709 1.96 -15.69 -3.58
N PHE A 710 1.16 -14.78 -4.11
CA PHE A 710 1.60 -13.77 -5.06
C PHE A 710 1.19 -12.38 -4.62
N GLY A 711 1.90 -11.37 -5.11
CA GLY A 711 1.52 -9.97 -4.95
C GLY A 711 0.51 -9.48 -5.96
N SER A 712 0.46 -8.16 -6.08
CA SER A 712 -0.21 -7.45 -7.18
C SER A 712 0.36 -7.84 -8.55
N GLY A 713 -0.25 -7.36 -9.64
CA GLY A 713 0.18 -7.64 -11.02
C GLY A 713 -0.82 -8.52 -11.77
N ALA A 714 -0.32 -9.45 -12.58
CA ALA A 714 -1.15 -10.38 -13.35
C ALA A 714 -2.06 -11.23 -12.44
N SER A 715 -3.12 -11.82 -13.00
CA SER A 715 -3.98 -12.75 -12.25
C SER A 715 -3.18 -13.90 -11.63
N GLU A 716 -3.61 -14.39 -10.47
CA GLU A 716 -2.91 -15.41 -9.69
C GLU A 716 -2.62 -16.69 -10.52
N ASP A 717 -3.57 -17.14 -11.34
CA ASP A 717 -3.39 -18.32 -12.21
C ASP A 717 -2.26 -18.12 -13.23
N VAL A 718 -2.12 -16.91 -13.78
CA VAL A 718 -1.03 -16.55 -14.68
C VAL A 718 0.28 -16.56 -13.90
N GLN A 719 0.35 -15.86 -12.76
CA GLN A 719 1.55 -15.82 -11.93
C GLN A 719 2.00 -17.22 -11.51
N LYS A 720 1.06 -18.08 -11.10
CA LYS A 720 1.30 -19.48 -10.72
C LYS A 720 1.79 -20.34 -11.88
N SER A 721 1.34 -20.09 -13.10
CA SER A 721 1.83 -20.81 -14.28
C SER A 721 3.28 -20.48 -14.65
N MET A 722 3.79 -19.33 -14.18
CA MET A 722 5.12 -18.81 -14.49
C MET A 722 6.20 -19.27 -13.52
N VAL A 723 5.88 -20.06 -12.49
CA VAL A 723 6.87 -20.46 -11.49
C VAL A 723 6.69 -21.91 -11.03
N GLN A 724 7.83 -22.57 -10.80
CA GLN A 724 7.92 -23.82 -10.04
C GLN A 724 8.70 -23.54 -8.77
N THR A 725 8.24 -24.06 -7.63
CA THR A 725 8.86 -23.79 -6.33
C THR A 725 9.04 -25.07 -5.52
N ALA A 726 10.08 -25.10 -4.70
CA ALA A 726 10.29 -26.09 -3.66
C ALA A 726 10.81 -25.39 -2.40
N GLY A 727 10.49 -25.93 -1.24
CA GLY A 727 10.99 -25.45 0.05
C GLY A 727 11.18 -26.61 1.01
N THR A 728 12.21 -26.52 1.85
CA THR A 728 12.44 -27.51 2.90
C THR A 728 13.10 -26.88 4.12
N ILE A 729 12.62 -27.26 5.30
CA ILE A 729 13.28 -26.94 6.57
C ILE A 729 14.53 -27.81 6.72
N VAL A 730 15.64 -27.20 7.13
CA VAL A 730 16.93 -27.85 7.36
C VAL A 730 17.42 -27.56 8.79
N ASP A 731 18.56 -28.14 9.19
CA ASP A 731 19.14 -27.85 10.50
C ASP A 731 19.62 -26.39 10.54
N GLY A 732 19.04 -25.59 11.44
CA GLY A 732 19.38 -24.17 11.62
C GLY A 732 18.77 -23.21 10.60
N GLY A 733 17.77 -23.61 9.83
CA GLY A 733 17.04 -22.72 8.92
C GLY A 733 16.23 -23.47 7.86
N TYR A 734 16.16 -22.92 6.65
CA TYR A 734 15.40 -23.49 5.54
C TYR A 734 15.98 -23.09 4.19
N VAL A 735 15.64 -23.87 3.16
CA VAL A 735 16.06 -23.64 1.78
C VAL A 735 14.82 -23.51 0.91
N VAL A 736 14.80 -22.50 0.03
CA VAL A 736 13.77 -22.31 -0.98
C VAL A 736 14.43 -22.22 -2.34
N GLU A 737 13.86 -22.92 -3.31
CA GLU A 737 14.31 -22.93 -4.68
C GLU A 737 13.14 -22.62 -5.62
N MET A 738 13.42 -21.83 -6.66
CA MET A 738 12.43 -21.43 -7.66
C MET A 738 13.01 -21.54 -9.06
N ALA A 739 12.18 -21.97 -10.02
CA ALA A 739 12.41 -21.76 -11.44
C ALA A 739 11.30 -20.85 -11.99
N ILE A 740 11.68 -19.63 -12.37
CA ILE A 740 10.78 -18.55 -12.77
C ILE A 740 10.91 -18.34 -14.28
N ASP A 741 9.79 -18.39 -14.99
CA ASP A 741 9.71 -18.16 -16.43
C ASP A 741 9.89 -16.67 -16.74
N LEU A 742 10.92 -16.33 -17.51
CA LEU A 742 11.21 -14.96 -17.99
C LEU A 742 10.53 -14.66 -19.34
N GLY A 743 9.90 -15.67 -19.98
CA GLY A 743 9.39 -15.57 -21.33
C GLY A 743 10.52 -15.58 -22.36
N THR A 744 10.67 -14.48 -23.10
CA THR A 744 11.76 -14.36 -24.08
C THR A 744 12.98 -13.76 -23.40
N ALA A 745 13.95 -14.60 -23.04
CA ALA A 745 15.21 -14.19 -22.42
C ALA A 745 16.43 -14.59 -23.27
N GLU A 746 17.39 -13.67 -23.41
CA GLU A 746 18.61 -13.85 -24.19
C GLU A 746 19.83 -13.40 -23.39
N ALA A 747 21.02 -13.92 -23.75
CA ALA A 747 22.24 -13.44 -23.13
C ALA A 747 22.46 -11.95 -23.48
N GLY A 748 22.84 -11.16 -22.48
CA GLY A 748 23.02 -9.71 -22.58
C GLY A 748 21.78 -8.90 -22.19
N THR A 749 20.63 -9.52 -21.93
CA THR A 749 19.45 -8.82 -21.41
C THR A 749 19.51 -8.62 -19.89
N PHE A 750 18.70 -7.70 -19.39
CA PHE A 750 18.64 -7.30 -17.99
C PHE A 750 17.23 -7.46 -17.43
N GLU A 751 17.15 -8.01 -16.22
CA GLU A 751 15.92 -8.16 -15.47
C GLU A 751 16.00 -7.33 -14.19
N GLY A 752 14.89 -6.72 -13.76
CA GLY A 752 14.80 -6.13 -12.43
C GLY A 752 14.52 -7.23 -11.42
N VAL A 753 15.32 -7.33 -10.34
CA VAL A 753 15.12 -8.39 -9.33
C VAL A 753 15.33 -7.89 -7.91
N ASP A 754 14.64 -8.52 -6.96
CA ASP A 754 14.96 -8.42 -5.53
C ASP A 754 14.70 -9.76 -4.82
N PHE A 755 15.44 -10.00 -3.75
CA PHE A 755 15.37 -11.20 -2.90
C PHE A 755 15.08 -10.76 -1.48
N GLN A 756 14.01 -11.30 -0.90
CA GLN A 756 13.57 -10.96 0.45
C GLN A 756 13.39 -12.21 1.30
N ILE A 757 13.65 -12.07 2.61
CA ILE A 757 13.12 -12.99 3.62
C ILE A 757 12.19 -12.25 4.57
N ASN A 758 11.10 -12.92 4.98
CA ASN A 758 10.31 -12.56 6.14
C ASN A 758 10.75 -13.43 7.32
N ASP A 759 10.95 -12.80 8.47
CA ASP A 759 11.31 -13.44 9.73
C ASP A 759 10.14 -13.32 10.71
N ALA A 760 9.61 -14.44 11.22
CA ALA A 760 8.43 -14.47 12.08
C ALA A 760 8.69 -15.11 13.44
N LYS A 761 7.93 -14.64 14.44
CA LYS A 761 8.04 -15.12 15.82
C LYS A 761 6.76 -14.89 16.61
N ASN A 762 6.27 -15.93 17.28
CA ASN A 762 5.04 -15.90 18.08
C ASN A 762 3.79 -15.46 17.30
N GLY A 763 3.65 -15.94 16.07
CA GLY A 763 2.50 -15.71 15.19
C GLY A 763 2.47 -14.33 14.55
N ALA A 764 3.60 -13.63 14.43
CA ALA A 764 3.70 -12.36 13.72
C ALA A 764 5.11 -12.18 13.11
N ARG A 765 5.20 -11.47 11.98
CA ARG A 765 6.47 -11.08 11.38
C ARG A 765 7.18 -10.06 12.26
N ILE A 766 8.42 -10.34 12.58
CA ILE A 766 9.29 -9.43 13.34
C ILE A 766 10.14 -8.54 12.44
N GLY A 767 10.43 -8.94 11.20
CA GLY A 767 11.13 -8.09 10.25
C GLY A 767 11.34 -8.71 8.86
N ILE A 768 11.97 -7.93 7.98
CA ILE A 768 12.36 -8.38 6.63
C ILE A 768 13.80 -7.97 6.32
N ARG A 769 14.46 -8.78 5.48
CA ARG A 769 15.73 -8.41 4.85
C ARG A 769 15.61 -8.53 3.34
N ASN A 770 16.21 -7.58 2.63
CA ASN A 770 16.25 -7.51 1.18
C ASN A 770 17.69 -7.55 0.66
N TRP A 771 17.85 -7.87 -0.61
CA TRP A 771 19.12 -7.70 -1.31
C TRP A 771 19.25 -6.29 -1.90
N ALA A 772 18.17 -5.79 -2.51
CA ALA A 772 18.18 -4.53 -3.24
C ALA A 772 17.35 -3.43 -2.57
N ASP A 773 16.05 -3.62 -2.34
CA ASP A 773 15.18 -2.53 -1.87
C ASP A 773 15.39 -2.22 -0.37
N PRO A 774 15.92 -1.04 0.01
CA PRO A 774 16.08 -0.67 1.41
C PRO A 774 14.80 -0.11 2.04
N THR A 775 13.73 0.08 1.26
CA THR A 775 12.51 0.78 1.70
C THR A 775 11.48 -0.17 2.31
N GLY A 776 11.45 -1.44 1.89
CA GLY A 776 10.42 -2.40 2.26
C GLY A 776 9.11 -2.20 1.51
N ALA A 777 9.12 -1.40 0.45
CA ALA A 777 8.00 -1.15 -0.43
C ALA A 777 8.09 -1.95 -1.73
N GLY A 778 9.00 -2.94 -1.83
CA GLY A 778 9.13 -3.80 -3.02
C GLY A 778 7.82 -4.50 -3.41
N TYR A 779 6.97 -4.85 -2.45
CA TYR A 779 5.62 -5.39 -2.73
C TYR A 779 4.66 -4.39 -3.41
N GLN A 780 5.03 -3.11 -3.48
CA GLN A 780 4.25 -2.02 -4.05
C GLN A 780 4.83 -1.50 -5.37
N THR A 781 6.16 -1.47 -5.50
CA THR A 781 6.87 -0.85 -6.63
C THR A 781 8.17 -1.57 -6.97
N ALA A 782 8.53 -1.60 -8.26
CA ALA A 782 9.81 -2.11 -8.74
C ALA A 782 10.93 -1.05 -8.77
N SER A 783 10.63 0.19 -8.37
CA SER A 783 11.53 1.35 -8.56
C SER A 783 12.87 1.28 -7.81
N HIS A 784 12.96 0.46 -6.75
CA HIS A 784 14.18 0.25 -5.96
C HIS A 784 14.79 -1.15 -6.13
N TRP A 785 14.24 -1.99 -7.00
CA TRP A 785 14.78 -3.33 -7.23
C TRP A 785 16.14 -3.28 -7.89
N GLY A 786 16.96 -4.28 -7.62
CA GLY A 786 18.27 -4.44 -8.22
C GLY A 786 18.17 -4.86 -9.69
N VAL A 787 19.31 -5.11 -10.30
CA VAL A 787 19.44 -5.46 -11.71
C VAL A 787 20.22 -6.75 -11.82
N LEU A 788 19.71 -7.68 -12.64
CA LEU A 788 20.34 -8.95 -12.94
C LEU A 788 20.59 -9.04 -14.45
N ARG A 789 21.86 -9.20 -14.84
CA ARG A 789 22.25 -9.43 -16.25
C ARG A 789 22.32 -10.92 -16.54
N LEU A 790 21.77 -11.34 -17.68
CA LEU A 790 21.88 -12.72 -18.16
C LEU A 790 23.17 -12.91 -18.96
N LEU A 791 24.10 -13.73 -18.50
CA LEU A 791 25.38 -13.98 -19.19
C LEU A 791 25.30 -15.20 -20.10
N ALA A 792 26.05 -15.21 -21.20
CA ALA A 792 26.17 -16.41 -22.03
C ALA A 792 27.10 -17.45 -21.39
N ASP A 793 28.13 -16.99 -20.67
CA ASP A 793 29.19 -17.81 -20.08
C ASP A 793 29.80 -17.10 -18.85
N SER A 794 30.27 -17.88 -17.86
CA SER A 794 30.98 -17.39 -16.66
C SER A 794 32.23 -16.53 -16.92
N SER A 795 32.84 -16.65 -18.11
CA SER A 795 33.99 -15.84 -18.51
C SER A 795 33.64 -14.39 -18.84
N GLU A 796 32.35 -14.07 -19.00
CA GLU A 796 31.84 -12.71 -19.21
C GLU A 796 31.60 -11.96 -17.91
N THR A 797 31.79 -12.61 -16.75
CA THR A 797 31.54 -12.01 -15.43
C THR A 797 32.41 -10.78 -15.21
N GLU A 798 31.77 -9.68 -14.80
CA GLU A 798 32.47 -8.43 -14.52
C GLU A 798 33.43 -8.61 -13.34
N THR A 799 34.72 -8.30 -13.55
CA THR A 799 35.70 -8.30 -12.46
C THR A 799 35.70 -6.93 -11.79
N PRO A 800 35.36 -6.80 -10.49
CA PRO A 800 35.45 -5.52 -9.80
C PRO A 800 36.89 -4.99 -9.85
N GLY A 801 37.06 -3.77 -10.36
CA GLY A 801 38.32 -3.21 -10.84
C GLY A 801 39.55 -3.47 -9.95
N GLY A 802 40.55 -4.14 -10.53
CA GLY A 802 41.94 -4.06 -10.10
C GLY A 802 42.65 -2.97 -10.88
N GLU A 803 43.42 -2.12 -10.20
CA GLU A 803 44.33 -1.14 -10.81
C GLU A 803 45.19 -1.81 -11.90
N GLU A 804 45.03 -1.38 -13.14
CA GLU A 804 45.96 -1.74 -14.20
C GLU A 804 47.35 -1.18 -13.88
N THR A 805 48.31 -2.06 -13.59
CA THR A 805 49.73 -1.70 -13.65
C THR A 805 50.22 -1.95 -15.09
N PRO A 806 50.75 -0.96 -15.82
CA PRO A 806 51.14 -1.18 -17.21
C PRO A 806 52.45 -1.97 -17.31
N GLY A 807 52.39 -3.11 -17.99
CA GLY A 807 53.49 -3.68 -18.78
C GLY A 807 54.61 -4.40 -18.04
N GLY A 808 54.67 -5.72 -18.21
CA GLY A 808 55.84 -6.53 -17.86
C GLY A 808 55.84 -7.86 -18.59
N GLY A 809 56.57 -7.90 -19.71
CA GLY A 809 56.72 -9.09 -20.54
C GLY A 809 57.30 -10.30 -19.81
N THR A 810 56.94 -11.47 -20.35
CA THR A 810 57.55 -12.80 -20.22
C THR A 810 58.93 -12.85 -19.54
N ASP A 811 59.01 -13.51 -18.38
CA ASP A 811 59.96 -14.63 -18.14
C ASP A 811 59.79 -15.22 -16.73
N LYS A 812 59.58 -16.54 -16.66
CA LYS A 812 59.81 -17.35 -15.45
C LYS A 812 61.31 -17.60 -15.29
N PRO A 813 61.87 -17.46 -14.08
CA PRO A 813 62.37 -18.62 -13.34
C PRO A 813 62.14 -18.44 -11.81
N GLY A 814 62.10 -19.41 -10.92
CA GLY A 814 62.64 -20.77 -10.83
C GLY A 814 62.86 -21.02 -9.32
N ASP A 815 62.58 -22.24 -8.87
CA ASP A 815 62.67 -22.67 -7.47
C ASP A 815 64.02 -22.37 -6.80
N GLU A 816 64.02 -21.78 -5.59
CA GLU A 816 65.00 -22.08 -4.55
C GLU A 816 64.53 -21.62 -3.14
N LYS A 817 64.34 -22.58 -2.24
CA LYS A 817 64.50 -22.46 -0.78
C LYS A 817 65.75 -23.29 -0.43
N PRO A 818 66.41 -23.18 0.76
CA PRO A 818 66.19 -22.32 1.93
C PRO A 818 67.51 -21.76 2.56
N GLN A 819 67.44 -20.88 3.58
CA GLN A 819 68.00 -21.11 4.94
C GLN A 819 67.88 -19.88 5.86
N PRO A 820 67.78 -20.08 7.20
CA PRO A 820 67.59 -19.02 8.20
C PRO A 820 68.85 -18.71 9.05
N SER A 821 68.75 -17.57 9.75
CA SER A 821 69.20 -17.25 11.12
C SER A 821 70.34 -16.24 11.36
N ASP A 822 70.13 -15.51 12.47
CA ASP A 822 71.05 -14.75 13.34
C ASP A 822 71.42 -13.33 12.84
N ASP A 823 71.37 -12.23 13.60
CA ASP A 823 71.19 -11.89 15.03
C ASP A 823 70.76 -10.39 15.07
N ALA A 824 69.75 -9.98 15.84
CA ALA A 824 69.81 -9.34 17.17
C ALA A 824 70.14 -7.82 17.23
N ASP A 825 69.28 -7.14 18.02
CA ASP A 825 69.43 -5.90 18.79
C ASP A 825 69.16 -4.50 18.18
N ASN A 826 67.91 -4.07 18.44
CA ASN A 826 67.47 -2.97 19.33
C ASN A 826 67.38 -1.49 18.87
N ASP A 827 66.14 -1.01 19.08
CA ASP A 827 65.68 0.29 19.61
C ASP A 827 65.84 1.53 18.69
N ASP A 828 64.86 2.42 18.49
CA ASP A 828 63.59 2.68 19.16
C ASP A 828 62.79 3.70 18.30
N LYS A 829 61.46 3.52 18.18
CA LYS A 829 60.40 4.56 18.24
C LYS A 829 59.07 4.10 17.60
N MET A 830 58.25 3.56 18.49
CA MET A 830 56.80 3.32 18.53
C MET A 830 55.87 4.50 18.14
N PRO A 831 54.52 4.34 18.05
CA PRO A 831 53.70 3.25 18.61
C PRO A 831 52.62 2.61 17.72
N GLN A 832 52.28 1.40 18.14
CA GLN A 832 51.16 0.56 17.73
C GLN A 832 49.80 1.11 18.20
N THR A 833 48.80 0.79 17.38
CA THR A 833 47.38 0.74 17.69
C THR A 833 47.10 -0.29 18.78
N GLY A 834 46.55 0.18 19.90
CA GLY A 834 46.03 -0.65 20.98
C GLY A 834 44.56 -0.29 21.22
N SER A 835 43.69 -1.24 20.97
CA SER A 835 42.29 -1.22 21.38
C SER A 835 42.17 -1.29 22.91
N ALA A 836 41.48 -0.31 23.51
CA ALA A 836 40.79 -0.46 24.78
C ALA A 836 39.78 0.69 24.96
N VAL A 837 38.50 0.32 24.91
CA VAL A 837 37.37 0.79 25.75
C VAL A 837 37.59 2.06 26.58
N ILE A 838 36.79 3.10 26.29
CA ILE A 838 36.08 4.04 27.18
C ILE A 838 35.18 4.85 26.22
N GLY A 839 33.87 4.67 26.21
CA GLY A 839 32.97 5.33 27.16
C GLY A 839 32.22 6.46 26.43
N VAL A 840 31.21 6.11 25.65
CA VAL A 840 30.27 7.10 25.11
C VAL A 840 29.21 7.36 26.17
N ALA A 841 29.25 8.57 26.71
CA ALA A 841 28.27 9.09 27.62
C ALA A 841 26.90 9.18 26.93
N VAL A 842 25.92 8.52 27.52
CA VAL A 842 24.49 8.65 27.22
C VAL A 842 24.06 10.09 27.49
N VAL A 843 23.76 10.84 26.43
CA VAL A 843 22.88 12.01 26.51
C VAL A 843 21.49 11.53 26.12
N ALA A 844 20.75 11.09 27.13
CA ALA A 844 19.32 10.83 27.01
C ALA A 844 18.58 12.16 26.90
N LEU A 845 17.98 12.42 25.74
CA LEU A 845 16.95 13.42 25.58
C LEU A 845 15.59 12.72 25.63
N LEU A 846 14.99 12.81 26.81
CA LEU A 846 13.56 12.69 27.06
C LEU A 846 12.81 13.60 26.08
N LEU A 847 12.02 13.03 25.16
CA LEU A 847 10.84 13.68 24.56
C LEU A 847 9.98 12.72 23.70
N VAL A 848 9.69 11.50 24.16
CA VAL A 848 8.53 10.70 23.67
C VAL A 848 7.99 9.86 24.83
N ALA A 849 7.32 10.51 25.78
CA ALA A 849 6.52 9.87 26.82
C ALA A 849 5.51 10.88 27.39
N ALA A 850 4.69 11.46 26.51
CA ALA A 850 3.51 12.25 26.87
C ALA A 850 2.61 12.41 25.63
N GLY A 851 2.03 11.30 25.18
CA GLY A 851 1.14 11.30 24.02
C GLY A 851 0.45 9.98 23.71
N CYS A 852 0.44 9.02 24.64
CA CYS A 852 -0.36 7.81 24.58
C CYS A 852 -0.51 7.30 26.01
N GLY A 853 -1.62 7.61 26.65
CA GLY A 853 -1.86 7.26 28.04
C GLY A 853 -2.91 8.12 28.71
N LEU A 854 -4.10 8.24 28.13
CA LEU A 854 -5.28 8.69 28.88
C LEU A 854 -6.63 8.34 28.23
N VAL A 855 -6.87 7.09 27.78
CA VAL A 855 -8.25 6.57 27.56
C VAL A 855 -8.37 5.10 27.97
N ILE A 856 -7.84 4.71 29.14
CA ILE A 856 -8.23 3.45 29.80
C ILE A 856 -8.28 3.71 31.31
N ALA A 857 -9.33 4.40 31.77
CA ALA A 857 -9.76 4.40 33.17
C ALA A 857 -11.11 5.13 33.31
N ARG A 858 -12.19 4.53 32.79
CA ARG A 858 -13.56 4.71 33.31
C ARG A 858 -14.54 3.73 32.61
N ARG A 859 -14.37 2.44 32.90
CA ARG A 859 -15.48 1.48 32.96
C ARG A 859 -15.48 0.87 34.36
N ARG A 860 -16.31 1.45 35.21
CA ARG A 860 -16.89 0.89 36.42
C ARG A 860 -18.30 1.43 36.50
#